data_AF-A0A7H1BD12-F1
#
_entry.id   AF-A0A7H1BD12-F1
#
_cell.length_a   1.000
_cell.length_b   1.000
_cell.length_c   1.000
_cell.angle_alpha   90.00
_cell.angle_beta   90.00
_cell.angle_gamma   90.00
#
_symmetry.space_group_name_H-M   'P 1'
#
loop_
_entity.id
_entity.type
_entity.pdbx_description
1 polymer ?
#
loop_
_entity_poly.entity_id
_entity_poly.type
_entity_poly.pdbx_seq_one_letter_code
_entity_poly.pdbx_strand_id
1 'polypeptide(L)'
;MSAPTRRTVLGTAGAIGLGTALGGLVLPAPAHAAPALDTDAARAALNRRLPRHADQFRLRLTPGQGGGDRFRVTGETGRVEVEGTTPAVLLAGVHWYLKYTCGAHIAWNGDQLDLPDRLPAPDRPLERSTALPHRFALNDTNDGYTAPFAGWAYWERMIDVLALHGCNEVLVVAGMEAVYHRVLKDFGYSDAEARAWLPAPSHQPWWLLQNLSGYGGPLSPELIAERAALGRRIADRLRELGMRPVLPGYYGHVPKGFVERNGGDAHVVPQGVWHGFERPDWLDPRTDAFTRVAGSFYGHQRDVFGAVDAFKMDLLHEGGTAGDVPVGDAARGVERALQRNRPGAVWVILGWEANPLPALLDAVDKRRMLIVDGVSDRFTSVTDREEDWGGTPYTFGTIPNFGGRTTIGARAHIWNEKFFAWRDKPGSALTGTAYMPEGTDRDPAAFELWSELAWTEGPLDLPAWFDGYAGFRYGKDDKDARAAWRALQETAYRHTARERSDPHDSLFAARPDLAADSAAYYAPNALSYDPARFDAALAGLLGVAGSLRGSAAYRYDLVDVARQALAHRSRQLLPQLKAAYGAKDAAAFKALSTLWLKLMRLSDDVTGTDPAFLLGPWIQDARAMATSEAERAEFERCAKVLITVWGDRATSDPGHLHEYANREWQGLTADFYLPRWQKWLDTLEDALARGEAPAAVDWFAFEEPWTRERKDYPLRPYGDAYKTADRVRDVLARAPYQGTLKVSADPAAFPPGGHARVAATFRNVNGLRATGRVDFALSGLDAEPEGATSLERVEPAGEGTVAWRASAPGTPLDRPLRPLPYTIDVEYGPLGEDRVTYAHRGTLFEAGPLEAGWRTYSGNAAVFGQLDDRFAIDGGGADLWKGTAEFGTAYRAAAFTDGSAAELRVDTQAVTGAWARAGIIVRNSLATPGAQGFLNLSVTPSNGVVLSYDSNGDGTLDTYRRITGIKAPVLLRLSRSGGSYTGACSTDGGTTWRTVATVTVPGAAAVQDAGLFMSATNGGNGARGTVEFSGWRLT
;
A
#
# COMPACT_ATOMS: atom_id res chain seq x y z
N MET A 1 -5.35 92.82 30.55
CA MET A 1 -5.97 91.71 29.79
C MET A 1 -4.87 90.82 29.21
N SER A 2 -5.14 89.54 29.01
CA SER A 2 -4.40 88.60 28.14
C SER A 2 -2.90 88.33 28.45
N ALA A 3 -2.56 87.12 28.92
CA ALA A 3 -1.18 86.67 29.19
C ALA A 3 -1.07 85.11 29.09
N PRO A 4 0.13 84.49 29.02
CA PRO A 4 0.78 84.01 27.78
C PRO A 4 1.11 82.47 27.84
N THR A 5 2.06 81.79 27.16
CA THR A 5 3.32 82.07 26.39
C THR A 5 3.60 80.84 25.46
N ARG A 6 4.22 80.92 24.25
CA ARG A 6 5.68 80.88 23.88
C ARG A 6 6.52 79.74 24.52
N ARG A 7 7.57 79.17 23.90
CA ARG A 7 8.09 79.11 22.49
C ARG A 7 9.18 77.99 22.34
N THR A 8 9.27 77.44 21.11
CA THR A 8 10.41 76.89 20.31
C THR A 8 11.87 76.85 20.85
N VAL A 9 12.65 75.79 20.52
CA VAL A 9 14.02 75.76 19.88
C VAL A 9 14.77 74.40 20.06
N LEU A 10 15.74 74.08 19.18
CA LEU A 10 16.58 72.86 19.13
C LEU A 10 17.81 72.87 20.08
N GLY A 11 18.47 71.72 20.28
CA GLY A 11 19.84 71.59 20.83
C GLY A 11 20.43 70.17 20.66
N THR A 12 21.75 70.02 20.58
CA THR A 12 22.45 68.74 20.26
C THR A 12 23.74 68.51 21.07
N ALA A 13 24.02 67.22 21.35
CA ALA A 13 25.31 66.62 21.74
C ALA A 13 25.90 66.92 23.15
N GLY A 14 26.63 65.93 23.70
CA GLY A 14 27.38 66.00 24.97
C GLY A 14 27.44 64.63 25.69
N ALA A 15 28.63 64.03 25.82
CA ALA A 15 28.80 62.62 26.19
C ALA A 15 29.34 62.36 27.61
N ILE A 16 29.29 61.07 28.02
CA ILE A 16 30.01 60.40 29.13
C ILE A 16 29.43 60.52 30.56
N GLY A 17 29.17 59.36 31.16
CA GLY A 17 28.95 59.14 32.60
C GLY A 17 28.64 57.66 32.89
N LEU A 18 29.41 56.99 33.77
CA LEU A 18 29.17 55.58 34.14
C LEU A 18 28.13 55.48 35.27
N GLY A 19 27.30 54.41 35.26
CA GLY A 19 26.34 54.17 36.34
C GLY A 19 25.52 52.86 36.22
N THR A 20 26.08 51.77 36.76
CA THR A 20 25.40 50.59 37.35
C THR A 20 23.99 50.18 36.89
N ALA A 21 23.94 49.03 36.21
CA ALA A 21 22.89 48.01 36.18
C ALA A 21 21.55 48.25 36.93
N LEU A 22 20.45 48.28 36.15
CA LEU A 22 19.13 47.76 36.54
C LEU A 22 18.58 46.93 35.37
N GLY A 23 17.93 45.80 35.68
CA GLY A 23 17.43 44.86 34.67
C GLY A 23 16.19 45.39 33.96
N GLY A 24 16.33 45.71 32.67
CA GLY A 24 15.18 46.02 31.81
C GLY A 24 14.36 44.76 31.52
N LEU A 25 13.14 44.69 32.06
CA LEU A 25 12.13 43.73 31.63
C LEU A 25 11.84 43.96 30.15
N VAL A 26 12.31 43.05 29.29
CA VAL A 26 11.82 42.95 27.90
C VAL A 26 10.39 42.43 27.98
N LEU A 27 9.43 43.36 28.03
CA LEU A 27 8.03 43.03 27.79
C LEU A 27 7.94 42.36 26.41
N PRO A 28 7.34 41.16 26.30
CA PRO A 28 7.17 40.53 25.01
C PRO A 28 6.32 41.46 24.13
N ALA A 29 6.74 41.66 22.88
CA ALA A 29 5.91 42.32 21.90
C ALA A 29 4.55 41.59 21.84
N PRO A 30 3.42 42.30 21.72
CA PRO A 30 2.12 41.65 21.71
C PRO A 30 2.08 40.65 20.57
N ALA A 31 1.71 39.40 20.90
CA ALA A 31 1.36 38.42 19.88
C ALA A 31 0.30 39.06 18.97
N HIS A 32 0.47 38.95 17.66
CA HIS A 32 -0.57 39.40 16.73
C HIS A 32 -1.83 38.61 17.06
N ALA A 33 -2.84 39.30 17.62
CA ALA A 33 -4.12 38.69 17.90
C ALA A 33 -4.68 38.19 16.56
N ALA A 34 -4.99 36.89 16.50
CA ALA A 34 -5.73 36.36 15.36
C ALA A 34 -7.04 37.17 15.21
N PRO A 35 -7.49 37.44 13.97
CA PRO A 35 -8.78 38.10 13.77
C PRO A 35 -9.87 37.28 14.50
N ALA A 36 -10.79 37.97 15.17
CA ALA A 36 -11.87 37.31 15.87
C ALA A 36 -12.72 36.53 14.85
N LEU A 37 -12.92 35.24 15.10
CA LEU A 37 -13.75 34.39 14.24
C LEU A 37 -15.22 34.85 14.30
N ASP A 38 -15.87 34.85 13.14
CA ASP A 38 -17.30 35.12 12.96
C ASP A 38 -18.00 33.88 12.34
N THR A 39 -19.22 34.02 11.83
CA THR A 39 -19.95 32.90 11.21
C THR A 39 -19.98 32.95 9.68
N ASP A 40 -19.34 33.93 9.05
CA ASP A 40 -19.57 34.27 7.64
C ASP A 40 -18.86 33.30 6.69
N ALA A 41 -17.69 32.77 7.08
CA ALA A 41 -17.00 31.71 6.35
C ALA A 41 -17.85 30.41 6.27
N ALA A 42 -18.46 30.02 7.39
CA ALA A 42 -19.39 28.89 7.44
C ALA A 42 -20.69 29.20 6.70
N ARG A 43 -21.24 30.42 6.82
CA ARG A 43 -22.41 30.86 6.05
C ARG A 43 -22.16 30.77 4.54
N ALA A 44 -20.98 31.17 4.08
CA ALA A 44 -20.60 31.09 2.67
C ALA A 44 -20.50 29.62 2.19
N ALA A 45 -19.98 28.71 3.03
CA ALA A 45 -19.99 27.27 2.73
C ALA A 45 -21.42 26.72 2.64
N LEU A 46 -22.33 27.08 3.57
CA LEU A 46 -23.74 26.69 3.48
C LEU A 46 -24.41 27.26 2.23
N ASN A 47 -24.13 28.50 1.85
CA ASN A 47 -24.64 29.09 0.60
C ASN A 47 -24.12 28.35 -0.66
N ARG A 48 -22.89 27.78 -0.62
CA ARG A 48 -22.32 26.96 -1.71
C ARG A 48 -22.87 25.53 -1.75
N ARG A 49 -23.06 24.89 -0.59
CA ARG A 49 -23.42 23.47 -0.47
C ARG A 49 -24.93 23.23 -0.40
N LEU A 50 -25.68 24.12 0.27
CA LEU A 50 -27.11 24.00 0.57
C LEU A 50 -27.89 25.27 0.13
N PRO A 51 -27.79 25.74 -1.13
CA PRO A 51 -28.34 27.04 -1.56
C PRO A 51 -29.85 27.21 -1.41
N ARG A 52 -30.63 26.13 -1.25
CA ARG A 52 -32.09 26.17 -1.00
C ARG A 52 -32.47 26.21 0.49
N HIS A 53 -31.51 26.02 1.39
CA HIS A 53 -31.75 25.79 2.82
C HIS A 53 -30.81 26.58 3.75
N ALA A 54 -29.82 27.29 3.21
CA ALA A 54 -28.82 28.00 3.98
C ALA A 54 -29.40 29.09 4.90
N ASP A 55 -30.58 29.63 4.59
CA ASP A 55 -31.35 30.57 5.41
C ASP A 55 -32.03 29.92 6.63
N GLN A 56 -32.29 28.61 6.56
CA GLN A 56 -32.93 27.83 7.63
C GLN A 56 -31.97 27.48 8.78
N PHE A 57 -30.66 27.76 8.61
CA PHE A 57 -29.63 27.56 9.65
C PHE A 57 -29.29 28.86 10.39
N ARG A 58 -29.48 28.87 11.72
CA ARG A 58 -28.91 29.89 12.60
C ARG A 58 -27.57 29.38 13.16
N LEU A 59 -26.48 30.07 12.82
CA LEU A 59 -25.12 29.74 13.28
C LEU A 59 -24.75 30.60 14.49
N ARG A 60 -24.03 30.03 15.46
CA ARG A 60 -23.52 30.74 16.65
C ARG A 60 -22.20 30.16 17.14
N LEU A 61 -21.17 31.01 17.26
CA LEU A 61 -19.94 30.60 17.93
C LEU A 61 -20.14 30.54 19.46
N THR A 62 -19.56 29.52 20.10
CA THR A 62 -19.56 29.32 21.55
C THR A 62 -18.15 28.96 22.07
N PRO A 63 -17.73 29.40 23.27
CA PRO A 63 -16.41 29.06 23.79
C PRO A 63 -16.25 27.55 24.06
N GLY A 64 -15.10 26.98 23.67
CA GLY A 64 -14.75 25.61 23.99
C GLY A 64 -14.61 25.40 25.50
N GLN A 65 -15.35 24.44 26.07
CA GLN A 65 -15.22 24.08 27.47
C GLN A 65 -14.00 23.18 27.65
N GLY A 66 -13.09 23.54 28.57
CA GLY A 66 -11.85 22.79 28.80
C GLY A 66 -10.81 22.86 27.66
N GLY A 67 -11.04 23.68 26.63
CA GLY A 67 -10.17 23.79 25.45
C GLY A 67 -10.47 22.79 24.32
N GLY A 68 -11.44 21.89 24.48
CA GLY A 68 -11.89 20.98 23.43
C GLY A 68 -12.86 21.63 22.44
N ASP A 69 -12.85 21.13 21.19
CA ASP A 69 -13.83 21.50 20.17
C ASP A 69 -15.18 20.82 20.44
N ARG A 70 -16.29 21.51 20.17
CA ARG A 70 -17.64 20.94 20.33
C ARG A 70 -18.66 21.60 19.43
N PHE A 71 -19.73 20.88 19.10
CA PHE A 71 -20.94 21.44 18.50
C PHE A 71 -22.21 20.95 19.19
N ARG A 72 -23.29 21.70 18.99
CA ARG A 72 -24.65 21.37 19.39
C ARG A 72 -25.63 21.77 18.28
N VAL A 73 -26.50 20.86 17.86
CA VAL A 73 -27.60 21.15 16.92
C VAL A 73 -28.95 20.97 17.63
N THR A 74 -29.80 21.99 17.50
CA THR A 74 -31.18 22.05 18.02
C THR A 74 -32.07 22.79 17.02
N GLY A 75 -33.31 23.12 17.39
CA GLY A 75 -34.18 24.02 16.62
C GLY A 75 -35.55 23.42 16.30
N GLU A 76 -36.24 24.05 15.35
CA GLU A 76 -37.58 23.70 14.89
C GLU A 76 -37.55 23.39 13.37
N THR A 77 -38.68 22.90 12.83
CA THR A 77 -38.76 22.56 11.40
C THR A 77 -38.63 23.81 10.52
N GLY A 78 -37.57 23.85 9.70
CA GLY A 78 -37.15 25.00 8.90
C GLY A 78 -36.40 26.09 9.69
N ARG A 79 -35.97 25.81 10.92
CA ARG A 79 -35.21 26.72 11.81
C ARG A 79 -34.23 25.93 12.67
N VAL A 80 -33.18 25.41 12.04
CA VAL A 80 -32.12 24.65 12.69
C VAL A 80 -31.14 25.62 13.35
N GLU A 81 -30.84 25.44 14.63
CA GLU A 81 -29.82 26.20 15.36
C GLU A 81 -28.57 25.35 15.57
N VAL A 82 -27.40 25.88 15.19
CA VAL A 82 -26.10 25.20 15.31
C VAL A 82 -25.16 26.09 16.12
N GLU A 83 -24.71 25.57 17.25
CA GLU A 83 -23.66 26.15 18.08
C GLU A 83 -22.35 25.38 17.88
N GLY A 84 -21.20 26.07 17.86
CA GLY A 84 -19.91 25.44 17.64
C GLY A 84 -18.71 26.30 18.03
N THR A 85 -17.55 25.69 18.24
CA THR A 85 -16.32 26.38 18.70
C THR A 85 -15.61 27.18 17.62
N THR A 86 -15.67 26.73 16.36
CA THR A 86 -15.09 27.42 15.18
C THR A 86 -16.06 27.31 13.99
N PRO A 87 -15.87 28.11 12.92
CA PRO A 87 -16.67 27.97 11.69
C PRO A 87 -16.59 26.58 11.06
N ALA A 88 -15.43 25.92 11.08
CA ALA A 88 -15.31 24.53 10.65
C ALA A 88 -16.13 23.57 11.54
N VAL A 89 -16.12 23.76 12.86
CA VAL A 89 -16.90 22.92 13.79
C VAL A 89 -18.42 23.18 13.68
N LEU A 90 -18.84 24.39 13.30
CA LEU A 90 -20.22 24.66 12.88
C LEU A 90 -20.62 23.84 11.64
N LEU A 91 -19.74 23.72 10.65
CA LEU A 91 -19.98 22.89 9.46
C LEU A 91 -20.01 21.40 9.80
N ALA A 92 -19.10 20.90 10.65
CA ALA A 92 -19.16 19.54 11.17
C ALA A 92 -20.51 19.25 11.86
N GLY A 93 -21.01 20.18 12.69
CA GLY A 93 -22.33 20.08 13.31
C GLY A 93 -23.47 19.99 12.30
N VAL A 94 -23.44 20.81 11.23
CA VAL A 94 -24.39 20.72 10.11
C VAL A 94 -24.31 19.36 9.42
N HIS A 95 -23.12 18.80 9.17
CA HIS A 95 -23.00 17.51 8.48
C HIS A 95 -23.51 16.35 9.33
N TRP A 96 -23.23 16.34 10.65
CA TRP A 96 -23.84 15.38 11.57
C TRP A 96 -25.38 15.46 11.56
N TYR A 97 -25.95 16.67 11.48
CA TYR A 97 -27.40 16.84 11.35
C TYR A 97 -27.96 16.39 9.99
N LEU A 98 -27.24 16.62 8.89
CA LEU A 98 -27.61 16.08 7.57
C LEU A 98 -27.68 14.55 7.61
N LYS A 99 -26.62 13.88 8.11
CA LYS A 99 -26.55 12.42 8.18
C LYS A 99 -27.60 11.82 9.10
N TYR A 100 -27.64 12.27 10.36
CA TYR A 100 -28.39 11.62 11.44
C TYR A 100 -29.78 12.22 11.72
N THR A 101 -30.26 13.17 10.91
CA THR A 101 -31.65 13.67 10.98
C THR A 101 -32.27 13.86 9.59
N CYS A 102 -31.52 14.31 8.59
CA CYS A 102 -32.06 14.47 7.24
C CYS A 102 -31.91 13.23 6.34
N GLY A 103 -31.02 12.29 6.68
CA GLY A 103 -30.66 11.17 5.81
C GLY A 103 -29.84 11.61 4.58
N ALA A 104 -29.13 12.74 4.66
CA ALA A 104 -28.39 13.36 3.56
C ALA A 104 -26.88 13.39 3.84
N HIS A 105 -26.07 13.50 2.79
CA HIS A 105 -24.62 13.27 2.86
C HIS A 105 -23.85 14.12 1.84
N ILE A 106 -22.74 14.72 2.25
CA ILE A 106 -21.83 15.48 1.38
C ILE A 106 -20.46 14.78 1.45
N ALA A 107 -19.93 14.37 0.30
CA ALA A 107 -18.66 13.64 0.24
C ALA A 107 -17.89 13.98 -1.04
N TRP A 108 -16.56 13.83 -0.98
CA TRP A 108 -15.67 14.29 -2.05
C TRP A 108 -15.99 13.75 -3.45
N ASN A 109 -16.61 12.57 -3.58
CA ASN A 109 -16.89 11.91 -4.86
C ASN A 109 -18.38 11.70 -5.17
N GLY A 110 -19.29 12.31 -4.41
CA GLY A 110 -20.72 12.30 -4.73
C GLY A 110 -21.59 12.69 -3.54
N ASP A 111 -22.48 13.64 -3.76
CA ASP A 111 -23.39 14.18 -2.74
C ASP A 111 -24.79 13.56 -2.86
N GLN A 112 -25.50 13.44 -1.73
CA GLN A 112 -26.93 13.12 -1.61
C GLN A 112 -27.58 14.29 -0.85
N LEU A 113 -28.39 15.10 -1.55
CA LEU A 113 -29.04 16.29 -0.99
C LEU A 113 -30.53 16.38 -1.40
N ASP A 114 -31.25 15.26 -1.39
CA ASP A 114 -32.70 15.20 -1.63
C ASP A 114 -33.49 15.66 -0.38
N LEU A 115 -33.23 16.91 0.00
CA LEU A 115 -33.73 17.54 1.22
C LEU A 115 -35.12 18.16 1.01
N PRO A 116 -36.06 17.97 1.96
CA PRO A 116 -37.38 18.61 1.92
C PRO A 116 -37.24 20.14 1.99
N ASP A 117 -38.22 20.87 1.43
CA ASP A 117 -38.16 22.34 1.36
C ASP A 117 -38.10 23.04 2.73
N ARG A 118 -38.54 22.37 3.80
CA ARG A 118 -38.26 22.75 5.19
C ARG A 118 -37.54 21.62 5.90
N LEU A 119 -36.33 21.92 6.39
CA LEU A 119 -35.48 20.99 7.10
C LEU A 119 -36.16 20.46 8.38
N PRO A 120 -36.09 19.15 8.70
CA PRO A 120 -36.75 18.56 9.86
C PRO A 120 -36.14 19.02 11.18
N ALA A 121 -36.95 19.19 12.23
CA ALA A 121 -36.40 19.36 13.58
C ALA A 121 -35.67 18.07 14.03
N PRO A 122 -34.53 18.16 14.74
CA PRO A 122 -33.90 16.98 15.33
C PRO A 122 -34.67 16.50 16.56
N ASP A 123 -35.01 15.20 16.61
CA ASP A 123 -35.82 14.58 17.69
C ASP A 123 -35.27 14.83 19.10
N ARG A 124 -33.95 15.03 19.19
CA ARG A 124 -33.21 15.42 20.39
C ARG A 124 -32.00 16.26 19.98
N PRO A 125 -31.43 17.10 20.88
CA PRO A 125 -30.18 17.80 20.60
C PRO A 125 -29.09 16.85 20.13
N LEU A 126 -28.44 17.16 19.00
CA LEU A 126 -27.25 16.44 18.54
C LEU A 126 -26.02 17.14 19.10
N GLU A 127 -25.26 16.46 19.95
CA GLU A 127 -24.05 17.00 20.57
C GLU A 127 -22.86 16.07 20.35
N ARG A 128 -21.70 16.66 20.04
CA ARG A 128 -20.39 16.00 20.05
C ARG A 128 -19.35 16.98 20.57
N SER A 129 -18.29 16.42 21.15
CA SER A 129 -17.12 17.15 21.61
C SER A 129 -15.89 16.29 21.48
N THR A 130 -14.73 16.90 21.21
CA THR A 130 -13.44 16.23 21.16
C THR A 130 -12.40 16.99 21.98
N ALA A 131 -11.60 16.26 22.74
CA ALA A 131 -10.41 16.79 23.41
C ALA A 131 -9.16 16.78 22.51
N LEU A 132 -9.28 16.30 21.25
CA LEU A 132 -8.17 16.15 20.32
C LEU A 132 -7.96 17.45 19.51
N PRO A 133 -6.90 18.23 19.77
CA PRO A 133 -6.62 19.46 19.03
C PRO A 133 -6.30 19.24 17.55
N HIS A 134 -5.75 18.08 17.16
CA HIS A 134 -5.29 17.82 15.79
C HIS A 134 -6.22 16.86 15.03
N ARG A 135 -6.79 17.31 13.91
CA ARG A 135 -7.43 16.47 12.88
C ARG A 135 -6.83 16.86 11.54
N PHE A 136 -5.69 16.26 11.26
CA PHE A 136 -4.82 16.53 10.12
C PHE A 136 -5.32 15.81 8.87
N ALA A 137 -5.23 16.47 7.72
CA ALA A 137 -5.67 15.96 6.43
C ALA A 137 -4.64 16.20 5.31
N LEU A 138 -4.64 15.26 4.37
CA LEU A 138 -3.84 15.18 3.13
C LEU A 138 -2.40 14.71 3.37
N ASN A 139 -1.95 13.75 2.54
CA ASN A 139 -0.56 13.29 2.46
C ASN A 139 0.31 14.31 1.71
N ASP A 140 1.62 14.29 1.94
CA ASP A 140 2.60 15.04 1.14
C ASP A 140 2.45 14.79 -0.37
N THR A 141 2.18 13.54 -0.75
CA THR A 141 1.97 13.10 -2.14
C THR A 141 0.60 13.44 -2.74
N ASN A 142 -0.38 13.86 -1.92
CA ASN A 142 -1.78 13.99 -2.34
C ASN A 142 -1.97 14.93 -3.53
N ASP A 143 -1.33 16.11 -3.50
CA ASP A 143 -1.54 17.12 -4.56
C ASP A 143 -1.07 16.58 -5.92
N GLY A 144 -0.01 15.76 -5.95
CA GLY A 144 0.51 15.13 -7.15
C GLY A 144 -0.45 14.10 -7.76
N TYR A 145 -1.00 13.19 -6.95
CA TYR A 145 -1.82 12.09 -7.46
C TYR A 145 -3.31 12.39 -7.60
N THR A 146 -3.87 13.35 -6.84
CA THR A 146 -5.31 13.66 -6.89
C THR A 146 -5.62 14.69 -7.97
N ALA A 147 -5.07 15.90 -7.86
CA ALA A 147 -5.50 17.04 -8.65
C ALA A 147 -4.43 18.14 -8.78
N PRO A 148 -3.21 17.84 -9.27
CA PRO A 148 -2.07 18.79 -9.24
C PRO A 148 -2.31 20.04 -10.08
N PHE A 149 -3.16 19.93 -11.10
CA PHE A 149 -3.53 21.00 -12.01
C PHE A 149 -4.83 21.71 -11.61
N ALA A 150 -5.33 21.48 -10.40
CA ALA A 150 -6.59 22.04 -9.93
C ALA A 150 -6.55 23.55 -9.69
N GLY A 151 -7.60 24.24 -10.13
CA GLY A 151 -7.88 25.63 -9.79
C GLY A 151 -8.70 25.79 -8.49
N TRP A 152 -9.03 27.05 -8.17
CA TRP A 152 -9.74 27.40 -6.94
C TRP A 152 -11.08 26.66 -6.71
N ALA A 153 -11.85 26.36 -7.76
CA ALA A 153 -13.17 25.75 -7.61
C ALA A 153 -13.13 24.34 -6.98
N TYR A 154 -12.07 23.57 -7.26
CA TYR A 154 -11.79 22.30 -6.59
C TYR A 154 -11.43 22.53 -5.12
N TRP A 155 -10.45 23.40 -4.86
CA TRP A 155 -9.97 23.70 -3.51
C TRP A 155 -11.05 24.28 -2.59
N GLU A 156 -11.95 25.13 -3.09
CA GLU A 156 -13.10 25.64 -2.34
C GLU A 156 -14.05 24.52 -1.91
N ARG A 157 -14.29 23.52 -2.79
CA ARG A 157 -15.09 22.35 -2.44
C ARG A 157 -14.33 21.39 -1.51
N MET A 158 -13.04 21.17 -1.71
CA MET A 158 -12.22 20.33 -0.84
C MET A 158 -12.21 20.88 0.59
N ILE A 159 -11.99 22.19 0.77
CA ILE A 159 -12.02 22.81 2.09
C ILE A 159 -13.44 22.79 2.70
N ASP A 160 -14.50 23.03 1.91
CA ASP A 160 -15.89 22.86 2.38
C ASP A 160 -16.11 21.43 2.93
N VAL A 161 -15.65 20.41 2.20
CA VAL A 161 -15.77 18.98 2.59
C VAL A 161 -14.94 18.66 3.83
N LEU A 162 -13.65 19.01 3.87
CA LEU A 162 -12.78 18.78 5.02
C LEU A 162 -13.35 19.40 6.32
N ALA A 163 -13.96 20.59 6.23
CA ALA A 163 -14.64 21.24 7.35
C ALA A 163 -15.95 20.53 7.76
N LEU A 164 -16.77 20.06 6.80
CA LEU A 164 -17.95 19.23 7.06
C LEU A 164 -17.60 17.88 7.74
N HIS A 165 -16.38 17.37 7.55
CA HIS A 165 -15.83 16.21 8.26
C HIS A 165 -15.03 16.58 9.54
N GLY A 166 -15.00 17.86 9.95
CA GLY A 166 -14.38 18.29 11.20
C GLY A 166 -12.84 18.24 11.25
N CYS A 167 -12.18 18.09 10.10
CA CYS A 167 -10.75 18.31 9.97
C CYS A 167 -10.44 19.78 10.32
N ASN A 168 -9.26 20.05 10.87
CA ASN A 168 -8.85 21.41 11.23
C ASN A 168 -7.39 21.74 10.88
N GLU A 169 -6.61 20.79 10.40
CA GLU A 169 -5.25 21.02 9.92
C GLU A 169 -5.09 20.40 8.53
N VAL A 170 -4.59 21.18 7.56
CA VAL A 170 -4.56 20.76 6.14
C VAL A 170 -3.23 21.12 5.53
N LEU A 171 -2.56 20.15 4.90
CA LEU A 171 -1.32 20.40 4.17
C LEU A 171 -1.58 21.19 2.88
N VAL A 172 -0.80 22.26 2.65
CA VAL A 172 -0.93 23.11 1.46
C VAL A 172 0.44 23.26 0.79
N VAL A 173 0.60 22.65 -0.39
CA VAL A 173 1.85 22.68 -1.17
C VAL A 173 1.84 23.68 -2.34
N ALA A 174 0.65 23.98 -2.90
CA ALA A 174 0.51 24.90 -4.02
C ALA A 174 1.01 26.31 -3.68
N GLY A 175 1.87 26.89 -4.52
CA GLY A 175 2.52 28.18 -4.32
C GLY A 175 3.93 28.12 -3.74
N MET A 176 4.40 26.95 -3.28
CA MET A 176 5.78 26.77 -2.79
C MET A 176 6.83 26.89 -3.90
N GLU A 177 6.47 26.66 -5.17
CA GLU A 177 7.34 26.93 -6.33
C GLU A 177 7.74 28.42 -6.41
N ALA A 178 6.85 29.33 -6.00
CA ALA A 178 7.14 30.77 -5.95
C ALA A 178 8.01 31.18 -4.76
N VAL A 179 8.00 30.40 -3.67
CA VAL A 179 8.91 30.61 -2.53
C VAL A 179 10.33 30.22 -2.97
N TYR A 180 10.51 29.02 -3.51
CA TYR A 180 11.83 28.56 -3.94
C TYR A 180 12.39 29.33 -5.13
N HIS A 181 11.57 29.76 -6.10
CA HIS A 181 12.02 30.67 -7.16
C HIS A 181 12.74 31.89 -6.57
N ARG A 182 12.11 32.57 -5.61
CA ARG A 182 12.66 33.77 -4.94
C ARG A 182 13.89 33.47 -4.08
N VAL A 183 13.89 32.36 -3.33
CA VAL A 183 15.08 31.91 -2.58
C VAL A 183 16.27 31.71 -3.54
N LEU A 184 16.08 31.04 -4.68
CA LEU A 184 17.14 30.86 -5.66
C LEU A 184 17.58 32.19 -6.30
N LYS A 185 16.67 33.16 -6.47
CA LYS A 185 17.05 34.53 -6.87
C LYS A 185 17.98 35.20 -5.85
N ASP A 186 17.74 35.03 -4.56
CA ASP A 186 18.59 35.60 -3.49
C ASP A 186 20.00 34.96 -3.46
N PHE A 187 20.09 33.63 -3.69
CA PHE A 187 21.35 32.86 -3.63
C PHE A 187 22.05 32.65 -4.98
N GLY A 188 21.94 33.65 -5.88
CA GLY A 188 22.81 33.76 -7.06
C GLY A 188 22.44 32.89 -8.28
N TYR A 189 21.19 32.44 -8.38
CA TYR A 189 20.68 31.76 -9.58
C TYR A 189 19.97 32.75 -10.52
N SER A 190 20.15 32.59 -11.82
CA SER A 190 19.37 33.29 -12.85
C SER A 190 17.89 32.86 -12.81
N ASP A 191 17.03 33.61 -13.49
CA ASP A 191 15.60 33.22 -13.58
C ASP A 191 15.42 31.87 -14.31
N ALA A 192 16.18 31.63 -15.38
CA ALA A 192 16.12 30.39 -16.13
C ALA A 192 16.58 29.18 -15.30
N GLU A 193 17.68 29.30 -14.55
CA GLU A 193 18.14 28.25 -13.64
C GLU A 193 17.12 27.97 -12.52
N ALA A 194 16.58 29.03 -11.91
CA ALA A 194 15.58 28.89 -10.85
C ALA A 194 14.30 28.20 -11.34
N ARG A 195 13.80 28.53 -12.54
CA ARG A 195 12.59 27.91 -13.11
C ARG A 195 12.82 26.52 -13.70
N ALA A 196 14.03 26.17 -14.12
CA ALA A 196 14.38 24.84 -14.61
C ALA A 196 14.53 23.80 -13.48
N TRP A 197 14.83 24.23 -12.26
CA TRP A 197 14.91 23.34 -11.08
C TRP A 197 13.54 22.99 -10.48
N LEU A 198 12.49 23.74 -10.83
CA LEU A 198 11.13 23.52 -10.35
C LEU A 198 10.42 22.46 -11.22
N PRO A 199 9.85 21.39 -10.62
CA PRO A 199 9.05 20.40 -11.35
C PRO A 199 7.70 20.95 -11.81
N ALA A 200 7.11 20.31 -12.82
CA ALA A 200 5.67 20.41 -13.12
C ALA A 200 4.82 20.13 -11.86
N PRO A 201 3.62 20.76 -11.70
CA PRO A 201 2.76 20.60 -10.52
C PRO A 201 2.52 19.15 -10.09
N SER A 202 2.41 18.23 -11.05
CA SER A 202 2.24 16.79 -10.83
C SER A 202 3.39 16.12 -10.05
N HIS A 203 4.60 16.68 -10.07
CA HIS A 203 5.80 16.11 -9.42
C HIS A 203 6.35 16.98 -8.27
N GLN A 204 5.68 18.10 -7.94
CA GLN A 204 6.06 18.98 -6.82
C GLN A 204 6.16 18.29 -5.45
N PRO A 205 5.32 17.29 -5.08
CA PRO A 205 5.47 16.56 -3.82
C PRO A 205 6.86 15.97 -3.58
N TRP A 206 7.40 15.23 -4.55
CA TRP A 206 8.69 14.53 -4.40
C TRP A 206 9.87 15.50 -4.41
N TRP A 207 9.73 16.67 -5.02
CA TRP A 207 10.69 17.76 -4.86
C TRP A 207 10.67 18.36 -3.45
N LEU A 208 9.49 18.60 -2.88
CA LEU A 208 9.33 19.10 -1.50
C LEU A 208 9.82 18.09 -0.45
N LEU A 209 9.76 16.79 -0.77
CA LEU A 209 10.33 15.66 0.00
C LEU A 209 11.84 15.42 -0.28
N GLN A 210 12.50 16.27 -1.07
CA GLN A 210 13.92 16.14 -1.46
C GLN A 210 14.27 14.88 -2.29
N ASN A 211 13.28 14.20 -2.89
CA ASN A 211 13.45 12.98 -3.69
C ASN A 211 13.83 13.26 -5.16
N LEU A 212 13.44 14.41 -5.73
CA LEU A 212 13.81 14.81 -7.10
C LEU A 212 13.96 16.34 -7.25
N SER A 213 14.44 16.80 -8.40
CA SER A 213 14.33 18.21 -8.82
C SER A 213 14.31 18.33 -10.36
N GLY A 214 13.71 19.41 -10.88
CA GLY A 214 13.33 19.49 -12.30
C GLY A 214 12.23 18.48 -12.67
N TYR A 215 12.17 18.10 -13.96
CA TYR A 215 11.12 17.29 -14.60
C TYR A 215 9.81 18.04 -14.90
N GLY A 216 9.42 18.10 -16.18
CA GLY A 216 8.22 18.82 -16.62
C GLY A 216 8.32 20.34 -16.66
N GLY A 217 9.51 20.89 -16.44
CA GLY A 217 9.80 22.33 -16.49
C GLY A 217 10.64 22.75 -17.71
N PRO A 218 11.06 24.03 -17.81
CA PRO A 218 10.87 25.09 -16.82
C PRO A 218 9.45 25.66 -16.80
N LEU A 219 8.92 25.88 -15.60
CA LEU A 219 7.62 26.55 -15.40
C LEU A 219 7.64 27.99 -15.93
N SER A 220 6.51 28.53 -16.39
CA SER A 220 6.41 29.95 -16.73
C SER A 220 6.38 30.87 -15.49
N PRO A 221 6.86 32.12 -15.59
CA PRO A 221 6.67 33.14 -14.55
C PRO A 221 5.19 33.39 -14.20
N GLU A 222 4.31 33.31 -15.21
CA GLU A 222 2.87 33.49 -15.09
C GLU A 222 2.25 32.39 -14.22
N LEU A 223 2.57 31.12 -14.49
CA LEU A 223 2.11 29.97 -13.70
C LEU A 223 2.58 30.05 -12.25
N ILE A 224 3.84 30.44 -12.03
CA ILE A 224 4.40 30.61 -10.67
C ILE A 224 3.61 31.69 -9.90
N ALA A 225 3.19 32.77 -10.56
CA ALA A 225 2.36 33.81 -9.96
C ALA A 225 0.92 33.32 -9.68
N GLU A 226 0.31 32.56 -10.59
CA GLU A 226 -1.04 32.00 -10.41
C GLU A 226 -1.08 30.94 -9.29
N ARG A 227 -0.11 30.02 -9.23
CA ARG A 227 0.03 29.03 -8.15
C ARG A 227 0.27 29.71 -6.80
N ALA A 228 1.05 30.79 -6.74
CA ALA A 228 1.21 31.59 -5.52
C ALA A 228 -0.10 32.27 -5.06
N ALA A 229 -0.91 32.76 -6.00
CA ALA A 229 -2.21 33.36 -5.70
C ALA A 229 -3.23 32.30 -5.22
N LEU A 230 -3.23 31.11 -5.83
CA LEU A 230 -4.02 29.96 -5.39
C LEU A 230 -3.60 29.51 -3.97
N GLY A 231 -2.31 29.32 -3.74
CA GLY A 231 -1.74 28.92 -2.45
C GLY A 231 -2.12 29.87 -1.31
N ARG A 232 -2.00 31.18 -1.54
CA ARG A 232 -2.51 32.19 -0.60
C ARG A 232 -3.99 32.00 -0.32
N ARG A 233 -4.83 31.89 -1.37
CA ARG A 233 -6.28 31.81 -1.23
C ARG A 233 -6.76 30.56 -0.47
N ILE A 234 -6.03 29.45 -0.60
CA ILE A 234 -6.23 28.23 0.21
C ILE A 234 -5.91 28.51 1.69
N ALA A 235 -4.72 29.05 1.98
CA ALA A 235 -4.30 29.37 3.34
C ALA A 235 -5.20 30.43 4.01
N ASP A 236 -5.69 31.41 3.25
CA ASP A 236 -6.63 32.43 3.71
C ASP A 236 -7.97 31.79 4.11
N ARG A 237 -8.58 30.97 3.24
CA ARG A 237 -9.85 30.28 3.52
C ARG A 237 -9.76 29.30 4.69
N LEU A 238 -8.64 28.60 4.87
CA LEU A 238 -8.45 27.74 6.04
C LEU A 238 -8.52 28.58 7.33
N ARG A 239 -7.81 29.72 7.37
CA ARG A 239 -7.84 30.65 8.51
C ARG A 239 -9.22 31.29 8.71
N GLU A 240 -9.94 31.64 7.65
CA GLU A 240 -11.34 32.11 7.70
C GLU A 240 -12.26 31.10 8.41
N LEU A 241 -12.00 29.79 8.25
CA LEU A 241 -12.79 28.72 8.86
C LEU A 241 -12.32 28.33 10.28
N GLY A 242 -11.27 28.96 10.81
CA GLY A 242 -10.62 28.55 12.07
C GLY A 242 -9.78 27.28 11.94
N MET A 243 -9.38 26.90 10.72
CA MET A 243 -8.48 25.79 10.42
C MET A 243 -7.04 26.31 10.26
N ARG A 244 -6.04 25.46 10.53
CA ARG A 244 -4.61 25.77 10.37
C ARG A 244 -4.12 25.26 9.00
N PRO A 245 -3.66 26.12 8.08
CA PRO A 245 -2.84 25.67 6.98
C PRO A 245 -1.49 25.19 7.50
N VAL A 246 -1.07 23.98 7.10
CA VAL A 246 0.27 23.46 7.35
C VAL A 246 1.06 23.61 6.05
N LEU A 247 2.22 24.28 6.11
CA LEU A 247 3.06 24.52 4.93
C LEU A 247 4.36 23.71 4.99
N PRO A 248 4.96 23.31 3.85
CA PRO A 248 6.33 22.79 3.83
C PRO A 248 7.31 23.77 4.49
N GLY A 249 8.18 23.30 5.37
CA GLY A 249 9.25 24.09 5.98
C GLY A 249 10.58 23.97 5.23
N TYR A 250 11.63 24.64 5.71
CA TYR A 250 12.97 24.54 5.13
C TYR A 250 13.89 23.68 5.99
N TYR A 251 14.34 22.57 5.39
CA TYR A 251 15.21 21.58 6.02
C TYR A 251 16.39 21.15 5.11
N GLY A 252 16.75 22.01 4.14
CA GLY A 252 18.10 22.03 3.55
C GLY A 252 18.26 21.68 2.08
N HIS A 253 17.21 21.49 1.28
CA HIS A 253 17.41 21.14 -0.14
C HIS A 253 17.87 22.35 -0.98
N VAL A 254 18.97 22.17 -1.73
CA VAL A 254 19.54 23.17 -2.65
C VAL A 254 19.94 22.54 -4.00
N PRO A 255 20.05 23.33 -5.09
CA PRO A 255 20.57 22.83 -6.35
C PRO A 255 22.07 22.50 -6.27
N LYS A 256 22.55 21.69 -7.22
CA LYS A 256 23.99 21.45 -7.44
C LYS A 256 24.73 22.77 -7.67
N GLY A 257 25.98 22.85 -7.23
CA GLY A 257 26.81 24.05 -7.41
C GLY A 257 26.50 25.18 -6.43
N PHE A 258 25.80 24.90 -5.32
CA PHE A 258 25.42 25.93 -4.33
C PHE A 258 26.64 26.50 -3.59
N VAL A 259 27.64 25.66 -3.27
CA VAL A 259 28.84 26.05 -2.51
C VAL A 259 29.72 26.99 -3.33
N GLU A 260 29.88 26.70 -4.62
CA GLU A 260 30.67 27.48 -5.58
C GLU A 260 30.09 28.88 -5.80
N ARG A 261 28.77 29.04 -5.67
CA ARG A 261 28.08 30.34 -5.79
C ARG A 261 28.10 31.15 -4.48
N ASN A 262 27.94 30.49 -3.33
CA ASN A 262 27.63 31.16 -2.06
C ASN A 262 28.79 31.17 -1.06
N GLY A 263 29.73 30.23 -1.19
CA GLY A 263 31.00 30.18 -0.46
C GLY A 263 30.87 30.25 1.07
N GLY A 264 31.90 30.83 1.70
CA GLY A 264 31.99 30.98 3.14
C GLY A 264 32.01 29.63 3.86
N ASP A 265 30.97 29.37 4.64
CA ASP A 265 30.77 28.18 5.46
C ASP A 265 29.80 27.16 4.84
N ALA A 266 29.36 27.36 3.59
CA ALA A 266 28.41 26.47 2.93
C ALA A 266 29.00 25.06 2.73
N HIS A 267 28.42 24.06 3.40
CA HIS A 267 28.71 22.65 3.24
C HIS A 267 27.47 21.90 2.77
N VAL A 268 27.62 21.01 1.80
CA VAL A 268 26.51 20.21 1.25
C VAL A 268 26.87 18.72 1.20
N VAL A 269 25.87 17.88 1.49
CA VAL A 269 25.97 16.42 1.38
C VAL A 269 25.19 15.97 0.15
N PRO A 270 25.86 15.39 -0.88
CA PRO A 270 25.17 14.85 -2.06
C PRO A 270 24.26 13.69 -1.69
N GLN A 271 22.98 13.77 -2.06
CA GLN A 271 21.95 12.81 -1.65
C GLN A 271 21.78 11.60 -2.58
N GLY A 272 22.51 11.54 -3.70
CA GLY A 272 22.49 10.41 -4.62
C GLY A 272 21.22 10.36 -5.50
N VAL A 273 20.60 9.17 -5.58
CA VAL A 273 19.48 8.87 -6.50
C VAL A 273 18.33 8.24 -5.72
N TRP A 274 17.10 8.71 -5.97
CA TRP A 274 15.85 8.08 -5.52
C TRP A 274 15.09 7.65 -6.78
N HIS A 275 14.77 6.36 -6.91
CA HIS A 275 13.99 5.79 -8.02
C HIS A 275 14.36 6.35 -9.42
N GLY A 276 15.65 6.36 -9.76
CA GLY A 276 16.17 6.84 -11.06
C GLY A 276 16.32 8.36 -11.20
N PHE A 277 15.73 9.18 -10.32
CA PHE A 277 15.92 10.63 -10.27
C PHE A 277 17.14 11.02 -9.42
N GLU A 278 17.92 12.00 -9.87
CA GLU A 278 18.96 12.60 -9.02
C GLU A 278 18.32 13.48 -7.94
N ARG A 279 18.72 13.25 -6.68
CA ARG A 279 18.28 14.05 -5.54
C ARG A 279 19.03 15.39 -5.49
N PRO A 280 18.37 16.50 -5.10
CA PRO A 280 19.04 17.75 -4.78
C PRO A 280 20.07 17.57 -3.64
N ASP A 281 21.04 18.46 -3.54
CA ASP A 281 22.04 18.39 -2.46
C ASP A 281 21.44 18.91 -1.15
N TRP A 282 21.93 18.37 -0.02
CA TRP A 282 21.46 18.74 1.31
C TRP A 282 22.46 19.67 2.00
N LEU A 283 22.07 20.93 2.19
CA LEU A 283 22.83 21.97 2.88
C LEU A 283 22.82 21.71 4.40
N ASP A 284 24.02 21.58 4.98
CA ASP A 284 24.23 21.22 6.39
C ASP A 284 23.56 22.21 7.37
N PRO A 285 22.56 21.78 8.17
CA PRO A 285 21.85 22.65 9.11
C PRO A 285 22.69 23.21 10.26
N ARG A 286 23.95 22.78 10.42
CA ARG A 286 24.91 23.36 11.39
C ARG A 286 25.45 24.73 10.93
N THR A 287 25.26 25.10 9.66
CA THR A 287 25.92 26.25 9.01
C THR A 287 25.16 27.59 9.18
N ASP A 288 25.90 28.70 9.20
CA ASP A 288 25.34 30.03 8.97
C ASP A 288 24.79 30.13 7.53
N ALA A 289 25.35 29.40 6.56
CA ALA A 289 24.81 29.28 5.21
C ALA A 289 23.35 28.77 5.22
N PHE A 290 23.08 27.67 5.91
CA PHE A 290 21.71 27.18 6.13
C PHE A 290 20.84 28.21 6.85
N THR A 291 21.38 28.88 7.87
CA THR A 291 20.66 29.94 8.61
C THR A 291 20.27 31.11 7.69
N ARG A 292 21.12 31.49 6.72
CA ARG A 292 20.82 32.50 5.69
C ARG A 292 19.70 32.04 4.75
N VAL A 293 19.78 30.81 4.22
CA VAL A 293 18.76 30.27 3.29
C VAL A 293 17.40 30.11 3.97
N ALA A 294 17.37 29.55 5.18
CA ALA A 294 16.15 29.43 5.97
C ALA A 294 15.49 30.80 6.25
N GLY A 295 16.28 31.84 6.52
CA GLY A 295 15.78 33.20 6.72
C GLY A 295 15.10 33.79 5.48
N SER A 296 15.73 33.64 4.30
CA SER A 296 15.12 34.02 3.01
C SER A 296 13.83 33.22 2.75
N PHE A 297 13.88 31.89 2.91
CA PHE A 297 12.74 31.00 2.71
C PHE A 297 11.53 31.39 3.56
N TYR A 298 11.69 31.49 4.89
CA TYR A 298 10.57 31.81 5.77
C TYR A 298 10.08 33.25 5.57
N GLY A 299 10.94 34.16 5.09
CA GLY A 299 10.56 35.48 4.59
C GLY A 299 9.64 35.40 3.37
N HIS A 300 10.11 34.84 2.26
CA HIS A 300 9.33 34.71 1.02
C HIS A 300 8.04 33.92 1.22
N GLN A 301 8.07 32.88 2.05
CA GLN A 301 6.88 32.09 2.41
C GLN A 301 5.86 32.91 3.21
N ARG A 302 6.28 33.72 4.19
CA ARG A 302 5.38 34.67 4.86
C ARG A 302 4.78 35.65 3.86
N ASP A 303 5.57 36.09 2.89
CA ASP A 303 5.12 37.11 1.95
C ASP A 303 4.18 36.52 0.86
N VAL A 304 4.24 35.20 0.60
CA VAL A 304 3.27 34.45 -0.23
C VAL A 304 2.01 34.03 0.55
N PHE A 305 2.14 33.42 1.73
CA PHE A 305 1.02 32.76 2.44
C PHE A 305 0.53 33.49 3.70
N GLY A 306 1.24 34.51 4.18
CA GLY A 306 0.91 35.25 5.40
C GLY A 306 1.45 34.61 6.69
N ALA A 307 0.62 34.65 7.73
CA ALA A 307 0.94 34.10 9.04
C ALA A 307 0.52 32.63 9.13
N VAL A 308 1.48 31.76 9.46
CA VAL A 308 1.33 30.31 9.64
C VAL A 308 2.21 29.87 10.82
N ASP A 309 1.75 28.88 11.57
CA ASP A 309 2.32 28.41 12.83
C ASP A 309 2.59 26.89 12.88
N ALA A 310 2.36 26.15 11.78
CA ALA A 310 2.65 24.72 11.64
C ALA A 310 3.37 24.45 10.31
N PHE A 311 4.48 23.70 10.37
CA PHE A 311 5.36 23.47 9.21
C PHE A 311 5.75 21.99 9.06
N LYS A 312 5.48 21.41 7.90
CA LYS A 312 5.77 20.02 7.55
C LYS A 312 7.21 19.88 7.05
N MET A 313 8.03 19.04 7.68
CA MET A 313 9.45 18.84 7.31
C MET A 313 9.91 17.42 7.65
N ASP A 314 10.42 16.69 6.67
CA ASP A 314 10.68 15.25 6.77
C ASP A 314 12.15 14.96 6.45
N LEU A 315 13.00 15.18 7.45
CA LEU A 315 14.45 15.13 7.31
C LEU A 315 14.93 13.72 6.95
N LEU A 316 15.66 13.59 5.83
CA LEU A 316 16.13 12.30 5.29
C LEU A 316 14.97 11.33 4.97
N HIS A 317 13.94 11.84 4.29
CA HIS A 317 12.82 11.03 3.78
C HIS A 317 13.25 10.07 2.65
N GLU A 318 12.86 8.80 2.78
CA GLU A 318 13.14 7.70 1.84
C GLU A 318 14.61 7.63 1.38
N GLY A 319 15.51 7.65 2.35
CA GLY A 319 16.95 7.52 2.15
C GLY A 319 17.66 8.87 2.07
N GLY A 320 18.43 9.09 0.99
CA GLY A 320 19.49 10.08 0.99
C GLY A 320 20.65 9.65 1.90
N THR A 321 21.41 10.60 2.45
CA THR A 321 22.44 10.32 3.46
C THR A 321 22.77 11.54 4.32
N ALA A 322 23.04 11.31 5.61
CA ALA A 322 23.54 12.34 6.51
C ALA A 322 25.02 12.71 6.26
N GLY A 323 25.77 11.88 5.53
CA GLY A 323 27.20 12.12 5.27
C GLY A 323 28.03 12.19 6.56
N ASP A 324 28.74 13.30 6.76
CA ASP A 324 29.49 13.63 7.98
C ASP A 324 28.68 14.44 9.01
N VAL A 325 27.40 14.74 8.74
CA VAL A 325 26.54 15.58 9.58
C VAL A 325 25.83 14.72 10.63
N PRO A 326 26.04 14.95 11.95
CA PRO A 326 25.31 14.23 12.99
C PRO A 326 23.81 14.61 12.97
N VAL A 327 22.94 13.61 12.82
CA VAL A 327 21.48 13.80 12.67
C VAL A 327 20.87 14.65 13.80
N GLY A 328 21.30 14.45 15.06
CA GLY A 328 20.79 15.25 16.18
C GLY A 328 21.21 16.73 16.13
N ASP A 329 22.41 17.04 15.64
CA ASP A 329 22.84 18.44 15.48
C ASP A 329 22.24 19.08 14.23
N ALA A 330 21.98 18.30 13.18
CA ALA A 330 21.16 18.72 12.04
C ALA A 330 19.72 19.06 12.48
N ALA A 331 19.08 18.20 13.26
CA ALA A 331 17.74 18.41 13.80
C ALA A 331 17.66 19.70 14.64
N ARG A 332 18.64 19.93 15.52
CA ARG A 332 18.79 21.20 16.26
C ARG A 332 19.01 22.40 15.35
N GLY A 333 19.69 22.23 14.22
CA GLY A 333 19.87 23.27 13.19
C GLY A 333 18.54 23.66 12.54
N VAL A 334 17.78 22.66 12.07
CA VAL A 334 16.44 22.84 11.49
C VAL A 334 15.48 23.49 12.49
N GLU A 335 15.37 22.96 13.71
CA GLU A 335 14.51 23.52 14.76
C GLU A 335 14.90 24.97 15.10
N ARG A 336 16.19 25.26 15.31
CA ARG A 336 16.68 26.61 15.61
C ARG A 336 16.36 27.59 14.49
N ALA A 337 16.48 27.17 13.24
CA ALA A 337 16.15 27.99 12.08
C ALA A 337 14.63 28.24 11.96
N LEU A 338 13.80 27.21 12.20
CA LEU A 338 12.34 27.36 12.29
C LEU A 338 11.97 28.35 13.41
N GLN A 339 12.36 28.08 14.66
CA GLN A 339 11.97 28.89 15.82
C GLN A 339 12.52 30.33 15.76
N ARG A 340 13.67 30.56 15.10
CA ARG A 340 14.21 31.91 14.86
C ARG A 340 13.32 32.75 13.93
N ASN A 341 12.72 32.13 12.92
CA ASN A 341 11.91 32.83 11.91
C ASN A 341 10.40 32.75 12.19
N ARG A 342 9.96 31.74 12.93
CA ARG A 342 8.57 31.45 13.31
C ARG A 342 8.49 31.07 14.81
N PRO A 343 8.69 32.02 15.74
CA PRO A 343 8.75 31.71 17.16
C PRO A 343 7.47 31.04 17.69
N GLY A 344 7.62 29.86 18.29
CA GLY A 344 6.53 29.06 18.84
C GLY A 344 5.84 28.12 17.86
N ALA A 345 6.26 28.08 16.59
CA ALA A 345 5.67 27.19 15.59
C ALA A 345 5.86 25.70 15.89
N VAL A 346 5.01 24.87 15.29
CA VAL A 346 5.07 23.40 15.37
C VAL A 346 5.79 22.83 14.15
N TRP A 347 6.77 21.97 14.38
CA TRP A 347 7.34 21.07 13.37
C TRP A 347 6.43 19.85 13.26
N VAL A 348 5.69 19.74 12.15
CA VAL A 348 4.91 18.55 11.80
C VAL A 348 5.82 17.60 11.00
N ILE A 349 5.85 16.31 11.34
CA ILE A 349 6.71 15.32 10.69
C ILE A 349 5.97 14.00 10.48
N LEU A 350 6.19 13.35 9.34
CA LEU A 350 5.56 12.08 9.00
C LEU A 350 6.19 10.91 9.76
N GLY A 351 5.35 10.08 10.38
CA GLY A 351 5.72 8.72 10.79
C GLY A 351 5.65 7.78 9.58
N TRP A 352 6.80 7.47 8.98
CA TRP A 352 6.92 6.60 7.81
C TRP A 352 8.26 5.86 7.81
N GLU A 353 8.22 4.54 7.60
CA GLU A 353 9.35 3.62 7.72
C GLU A 353 10.18 3.83 9.01
N ALA A 354 11.40 4.36 8.89
CA ALA A 354 12.32 4.64 10.00
C ALA A 354 12.29 6.10 10.48
N ASN A 355 11.42 6.94 9.91
CA ASN A 355 11.26 8.34 10.31
C ASN A 355 10.04 8.54 11.22
N PRO A 356 10.13 9.42 12.24
CA PRO A 356 11.33 10.18 12.63
C PRO A 356 12.40 9.30 13.31
N LEU A 357 13.67 9.52 12.95
CA LEU A 357 14.80 8.84 13.60
C LEU A 357 14.85 9.18 15.11
N PRO A 358 15.11 8.23 16.03
CA PRO A 358 15.20 8.51 17.47
C PRO A 358 16.22 9.62 17.82
N ALA A 359 17.35 9.64 17.12
CA ALA A 359 18.39 10.67 17.29
C ALA A 359 17.97 12.08 16.83
N LEU A 360 16.88 12.22 16.07
CA LEU A 360 16.23 13.49 15.77
C LEU A 360 15.30 13.87 16.93
N LEU A 361 14.44 12.94 17.37
CA LEU A 361 13.46 13.16 18.45
C LEU A 361 14.13 13.56 19.77
N ASP A 362 15.23 12.92 20.14
CA ASP A 362 15.95 13.21 21.40
C ASP A 362 16.82 14.48 21.33
N ALA A 363 16.87 15.17 20.19
CA ALA A 363 17.68 16.36 19.99
C ALA A 363 16.89 17.69 20.03
N VAL A 364 15.55 17.65 19.93
CA VAL A 364 14.64 18.79 19.75
C VAL A 364 13.68 18.99 20.94
N ASP A 365 12.99 20.13 21.02
CA ASP A 365 11.88 20.31 21.96
C ASP A 365 10.65 19.53 21.48
N LYS A 366 10.48 18.30 21.98
CA LYS A 366 9.34 17.42 21.67
C LYS A 366 7.96 18.11 21.82
N ARG A 367 7.83 19.18 22.63
CA ARG A 367 6.58 19.97 22.79
C ARG A 367 6.30 20.94 21.62
N ARG A 368 7.24 21.09 20.70
CA ARG A 368 7.14 21.85 19.44
C ARG A 368 7.10 20.93 18.23
N MET A 369 6.95 19.62 18.43
CA MET A 369 6.81 18.64 17.37
C MET A 369 5.43 17.97 17.41
N LEU A 370 4.91 17.62 16.23
CA LEU A 370 3.73 16.77 16.07
C LEU A 370 4.04 15.69 15.04
N ILE A 371 3.99 14.43 15.46
CA ILE A 371 4.18 13.29 14.54
C ILE A 371 2.83 12.91 13.94
N VAL A 372 2.68 13.07 12.63
CA VAL A 372 1.55 12.52 11.88
C VAL A 372 1.89 11.10 11.46
N ASP A 373 1.49 10.11 12.28
CA ASP A 373 1.87 8.71 12.10
C ASP A 373 1.09 8.05 10.94
N GLY A 374 1.71 7.88 9.77
CA GLY A 374 1.05 7.32 8.60
C GLY A 374 0.79 5.80 8.65
N VAL A 375 1.26 5.12 9.70
CA VAL A 375 1.33 3.64 9.75
C VAL A 375 0.78 3.01 11.03
N SER A 376 0.02 3.77 11.85
CA SER A 376 -0.57 3.27 13.10
C SER A 376 -1.41 1.99 12.89
N ASP A 377 -2.11 1.91 11.75
CA ASP A 377 -3.00 0.83 11.35
C ASP A 377 -2.33 -0.32 10.55
N ARG A 378 -1.06 -0.15 10.16
CA ARG A 378 -0.42 -0.98 9.14
C ARG A 378 0.30 -2.19 9.69
N PHE A 379 1.31 -1.93 10.50
CA PHE A 379 2.28 -2.94 10.91
C PHE A 379 1.83 -3.60 12.21
N THR A 380 1.94 -4.93 12.25
CA THR A 380 1.75 -5.74 13.46
C THR A 380 2.87 -5.54 14.48
N SER A 381 4.04 -5.08 14.04
CA SER A 381 5.13 -4.65 14.93
C SER A 381 4.89 -3.30 15.63
N VAL A 382 4.00 -2.45 15.12
CA VAL A 382 3.70 -1.15 15.74
C VAL A 382 2.66 -1.33 16.84
N THR A 383 3.15 -1.52 18.07
CA THR A 383 2.35 -1.82 19.26
C THR A 383 2.28 -0.69 20.29
N ASP A 384 3.36 0.08 20.49
CA ASP A 384 3.38 1.19 21.46
C ASP A 384 4.15 2.41 20.96
N ARG A 385 3.42 3.46 20.56
CA ARG A 385 4.01 4.70 20.03
C ARG A 385 4.64 5.60 21.10
N GLU A 386 4.32 5.40 22.37
CA GLU A 386 4.88 6.19 23.46
C GLU A 386 6.32 5.76 23.77
N GLU A 387 6.67 4.49 23.51
CA GLU A 387 8.05 4.00 23.45
C GLU A 387 8.73 4.46 22.14
N ASP A 388 8.16 4.12 20.97
CA ASP A 388 8.75 4.46 19.66
C ASP A 388 9.13 5.94 19.54
N TRP A 389 8.21 6.83 19.93
CA TRP A 389 8.35 8.28 19.81
C TRP A 389 8.86 8.96 21.09
N GLY A 390 9.16 8.19 22.14
CA GLY A 390 9.70 8.67 23.41
C GLY A 390 8.92 9.84 24.00
N GLY A 391 7.59 9.72 24.06
CA GLY A 391 6.67 10.73 24.59
C GLY A 391 6.43 11.98 23.71
N THR A 392 6.82 11.97 22.44
CA THR A 392 6.51 13.08 21.50
C THR A 392 5.01 13.09 21.16
N PRO A 393 4.33 14.25 21.10
CA PRO A 393 2.93 14.33 20.67
C PRO A 393 2.74 13.77 19.26
N TYR A 394 1.75 12.90 19.09
CA TYR A 394 1.45 12.29 17.80
C TYR A 394 -0.06 12.23 17.52
N THR A 395 -0.43 12.02 16.26
CA THR A 395 -1.77 11.66 15.85
C THR A 395 -1.84 10.19 15.48
N PHE A 396 -2.90 9.47 15.85
CA PHE A 396 -3.19 8.17 15.23
C PHE A 396 -3.53 8.39 13.76
N GLY A 397 -2.87 7.70 12.83
CA GLY A 397 -3.00 8.02 11.41
C GLY A 397 -3.03 6.80 10.48
N THR A 398 -3.41 7.08 9.25
CA THR A 398 -3.53 6.09 8.17
C THR A 398 -3.20 6.73 6.82
N ILE A 399 -2.52 5.96 5.99
CA ILE A 399 -2.42 6.17 4.54
C ILE A 399 -3.23 5.03 3.90
N PRO A 400 -4.54 5.19 3.62
CA PRO A 400 -5.40 4.09 3.19
C PRO A 400 -5.36 3.84 1.67
N ASN A 401 -4.69 4.70 0.90
CA ASN A 401 -4.53 4.56 -0.54
C ASN A 401 -3.14 5.05 -0.96
N PHE A 402 -2.55 4.38 -1.95
CA PHE A 402 -1.21 4.66 -2.51
C PHE A 402 -1.30 4.94 -4.00
N GLY A 403 -0.50 5.88 -4.50
CA GLY A 403 -0.45 6.32 -5.90
C GLY A 403 -1.73 6.99 -6.41
N GLY A 404 -2.73 7.20 -5.56
CA GLY A 404 -4.09 7.44 -6.02
C GLY A 404 -4.65 6.27 -6.83
N ARG A 405 -4.21 5.02 -6.57
CA ARG A 405 -4.63 3.83 -7.33
C ARG A 405 -6.14 3.57 -7.20
N THR A 406 -6.76 3.08 -8.27
CA THR A 406 -8.21 2.81 -8.33
C THR A 406 -8.54 1.47 -7.65
N THR A 407 -8.48 1.47 -6.32
CA THR A 407 -8.70 0.33 -5.42
C THR A 407 -9.74 0.72 -4.38
N ILE A 408 -10.56 -0.23 -3.90
CA ILE A 408 -11.53 0.01 -2.83
C ILE A 408 -11.19 -0.77 -1.54
N GLY A 409 -11.32 -0.12 -0.39
CA GLY A 409 -11.22 -0.73 0.94
C GLY A 409 -10.39 0.06 1.96
N ALA A 410 -10.50 -0.35 3.23
CA ALA A 410 -9.75 0.22 4.34
C ALA A 410 -9.63 -0.74 5.54
N ARG A 411 -8.69 -0.47 6.47
CA ARG A 411 -8.50 -1.23 7.72
C ARG A 411 -9.45 -0.80 8.84
N ALA A 412 -10.73 -0.54 8.53
CA ALA A 412 -11.72 0.01 9.46
C ALA A 412 -11.82 -0.74 10.80
N HIS A 413 -11.67 -2.06 10.78
CA HIS A 413 -11.60 -2.90 11.98
C HIS A 413 -10.38 -2.58 12.89
N ILE A 414 -9.18 -2.40 12.33
CA ILE A 414 -7.97 -2.01 13.08
C ILE A 414 -8.11 -0.59 13.62
N TRP A 415 -8.69 0.33 12.84
CA TRP A 415 -8.95 1.70 13.28
C TRP A 415 -9.85 1.72 14.51
N ASN A 416 -10.95 0.99 14.46
CA ASN A 416 -11.94 0.90 15.53
C ASN A 416 -11.46 0.14 16.78
N GLU A 417 -10.32 -0.55 16.70
CA GLU A 417 -9.67 -1.22 17.82
C GLU A 417 -8.53 -0.38 18.38
N LYS A 418 -7.47 -0.13 17.57
CA LYS A 418 -6.25 0.56 18.02
C LYS A 418 -6.50 2.02 18.43
N PHE A 419 -7.35 2.78 17.73
CA PHE A 419 -7.53 4.21 18.03
C PHE A 419 -7.98 4.44 19.47
N PHE A 420 -9.04 3.77 19.90
CA PHE A 420 -9.58 3.90 21.26
C PHE A 420 -8.60 3.32 22.29
N ALA A 421 -7.99 2.16 22.00
CA ALA A 421 -6.99 1.54 22.88
C ALA A 421 -5.75 2.43 23.12
N TRP A 422 -5.33 3.22 22.13
CA TRP A 422 -4.19 4.14 22.26
C TRP A 422 -4.59 5.52 22.81
N ARG A 423 -5.80 6.03 22.49
CA ARG A 423 -6.30 7.31 22.97
C ARG A 423 -6.63 7.26 24.47
N ASP A 424 -7.22 6.17 24.92
CA ASP A 424 -7.78 6.04 26.27
C ASP A 424 -6.79 5.43 27.28
N LYS A 425 -5.54 5.10 26.86
CA LYS A 425 -4.53 4.55 27.77
C LYS A 425 -3.96 5.63 28.71
N PRO A 426 -3.67 5.31 29.98
CA PRO A 426 -3.11 6.28 30.93
C PRO A 426 -1.80 6.88 30.43
N GLY A 427 -1.75 8.22 30.35
CA GLY A 427 -0.54 8.94 29.92
C GLY A 427 -0.28 8.95 28.41
N SER A 428 -1.28 8.62 27.58
CA SER A 428 -1.20 8.69 26.12
C SER A 428 -0.65 10.03 25.61
N ALA A 429 0.23 9.96 24.60
CA ALA A 429 0.72 11.12 23.84
C ALA A 429 -0.07 11.34 22.52
N LEU A 430 -1.15 10.58 22.31
CA LEU A 430 -2.08 10.74 21.20
C LEU A 430 -2.89 12.03 21.39
N THR A 431 -2.67 12.99 20.48
CA THR A 431 -3.29 14.32 20.49
C THR A 431 -4.16 14.60 19.26
N GLY A 432 -4.33 13.61 18.38
CA GLY A 432 -5.16 13.78 17.19
C GLY A 432 -5.37 12.56 16.31
N THR A 433 -5.97 12.83 15.16
CA THR A 433 -6.06 11.90 14.02
C THR A 433 -5.40 12.52 12.77
N ALA A 434 -4.82 11.68 11.90
CA ALA A 434 -4.28 12.12 10.61
C ALA A 434 -4.77 11.22 9.46
N TYR A 435 -5.55 11.81 8.54
CA TYR A 435 -6.03 11.12 7.34
C TYR A 435 -5.18 11.53 6.13
N MET A 436 -4.26 10.65 5.74
CA MET A 436 -3.20 10.97 4.79
C MET A 436 -3.16 10.00 3.60
N PRO A 437 -4.24 9.81 2.83
CA PRO A 437 -4.16 9.03 1.60
C PRO A 437 -3.24 9.71 0.58
N GLU A 438 -2.46 8.93 -0.18
CA GLU A 438 -1.66 9.47 -1.28
C GLU A 438 -2.53 10.01 -2.42
N GLY A 439 -3.82 9.67 -2.48
CA GLY A 439 -4.79 10.41 -3.27
C GLY A 439 -6.20 10.34 -2.67
N THR A 440 -6.93 11.45 -2.65
CA THR A 440 -8.30 11.56 -2.14
C THR A 440 -9.35 11.17 -3.19
N ASP A 441 -10.61 11.57 -2.97
CA ASP A 441 -11.74 11.51 -3.91
C ASP A 441 -12.21 10.06 -4.23
N ARG A 442 -11.99 9.15 -3.28
CA ARG A 442 -12.27 7.69 -3.31
C ARG A 442 -12.76 7.19 -1.95
N ASP A 443 -13.15 5.92 -1.83
CA ASP A 443 -13.43 5.28 -0.52
C ASP A 443 -14.24 6.15 0.48
N PRO A 444 -15.41 6.71 0.12
CA PRO A 444 -16.04 7.78 0.89
C PRO A 444 -16.52 7.32 2.28
N ALA A 445 -16.79 6.03 2.46
CA ALA A 445 -17.07 5.45 3.77
C ALA A 445 -15.82 5.33 4.66
N ALA A 446 -14.62 5.23 4.07
CA ALA A 446 -13.37 5.22 4.83
C ALA A 446 -13.10 6.59 5.45
N PHE A 447 -13.25 7.65 4.64
CA PHE A 447 -13.06 9.02 5.13
C PHE A 447 -14.15 9.42 6.14
N GLU A 448 -15.41 9.07 5.89
CA GLU A 448 -16.50 9.34 6.84
C GLU A 448 -16.24 8.65 8.18
N LEU A 449 -16.02 7.32 8.18
CA LEU A 449 -15.74 6.56 9.40
C LEU A 449 -14.55 7.14 10.18
N TRP A 450 -13.45 7.42 9.47
CA TRP A 450 -12.25 7.99 10.07
C TRP A 450 -12.52 9.36 10.69
N SER A 451 -13.27 10.21 10.00
CA SER A 451 -13.60 11.56 10.47
C SER A 451 -14.45 11.53 11.75
N GLU A 452 -15.29 10.53 11.94
CA GLU A 452 -16.12 10.37 13.14
C GLU A 452 -15.35 9.82 14.36
N LEU A 453 -14.20 9.15 14.19
CA LEU A 453 -13.39 8.60 15.31
C LEU A 453 -13.06 9.67 16.35
N ALA A 454 -12.61 10.84 15.90
CA ALA A 454 -12.24 11.95 16.78
C ALA A 454 -13.41 12.49 17.63
N TRP A 455 -14.65 12.27 17.21
CA TRP A 455 -15.87 12.77 17.86
C TRP A 455 -16.63 11.69 18.66
N THR A 456 -16.16 10.44 18.64
CA THR A 456 -16.85 9.29 19.23
C THR A 456 -16.22 8.88 20.57
N GLU A 457 -17.05 8.57 21.57
CA GLU A 457 -16.57 8.27 22.93
C GLU A 457 -15.89 6.89 23.07
N GLY A 458 -16.25 5.89 22.27
CA GLY A 458 -15.67 4.54 22.34
C GLY A 458 -15.90 3.73 21.04
N PRO A 459 -15.40 2.48 20.96
CA PRO A 459 -15.49 1.64 19.76
C PRO A 459 -16.90 1.53 19.18
N LEU A 460 -17.00 1.72 17.86
CA LEU A 460 -18.24 1.63 17.10
C LEU A 460 -18.64 0.18 16.86
N ASP A 461 -19.95 -0.09 16.84
CA ASP A 461 -20.51 -1.25 16.14
C ASP A 461 -20.39 -1.00 14.63
N LEU A 462 -19.25 -1.39 14.03
CA LEU A 462 -19.02 -1.25 12.59
C LEU A 462 -20.14 -1.89 11.73
N PRO A 463 -20.62 -3.11 12.02
CA PRO A 463 -21.84 -3.66 11.40
C PRO A 463 -23.02 -2.67 11.39
N ALA A 464 -23.39 -2.08 12.53
CA ALA A 464 -24.50 -1.11 12.59
C ALA A 464 -24.16 0.25 11.95
N TRP A 465 -22.91 0.69 12.02
CA TRP A 465 -22.44 1.93 11.39
C TRP A 465 -22.58 1.87 9.86
N PHE A 466 -22.22 0.74 9.23
CA PHE A 466 -22.35 0.56 7.79
C PHE A 466 -23.81 0.46 7.32
N ASP A 467 -24.75 0.01 8.16
CA ASP A 467 -26.19 0.13 7.87
C ASP A 467 -26.65 1.60 7.90
N GLY A 468 -26.21 2.36 8.91
CA GLY A 468 -26.49 3.79 9.02
C GLY A 468 -25.95 4.56 7.82
N TYR A 469 -24.71 4.28 7.42
CA TYR A 469 -24.07 4.81 6.23
C TYR A 469 -24.89 4.55 4.97
N ALA A 470 -25.31 3.30 4.75
CA ALA A 470 -26.16 2.93 3.60
C ALA A 470 -27.44 3.78 3.50
N GLY A 471 -28.06 4.10 4.65
CA GLY A 471 -29.23 4.97 4.74
C GLY A 471 -28.94 6.41 4.32
N PHE A 472 -28.00 7.10 4.99
CA PHE A 472 -27.74 8.51 4.70
C PHE A 472 -26.95 8.75 3.39
N ARG A 473 -26.21 7.75 2.91
CA ARG A 473 -25.50 7.79 1.62
C ARG A 473 -26.47 7.86 0.44
N TYR A 474 -27.66 7.25 0.54
CA TYR A 474 -28.64 7.17 -0.56
C TYR A 474 -29.95 7.92 -0.32
N GLY A 475 -30.21 8.44 0.89
CA GLY A 475 -31.36 9.28 1.22
C GLY A 475 -32.41 8.61 2.10
N LYS A 476 -32.34 7.29 2.27
CA LYS A 476 -33.37 6.50 2.97
C LYS A 476 -32.85 5.10 3.29
N ASP A 477 -33.41 4.50 4.34
CA ASP A 477 -33.27 3.07 4.61
C ASP A 477 -33.77 2.20 3.44
N ASP A 478 -32.93 1.28 2.99
CA ASP A 478 -33.19 0.31 1.93
C ASP A 478 -32.47 -1.01 2.25
N LYS A 479 -33.17 -2.14 2.04
CA LYS A 479 -32.67 -3.46 2.44
C LYS A 479 -31.47 -3.94 1.62
N ASP A 480 -31.40 -3.56 0.35
CA ASP A 480 -30.36 -4.01 -0.59
C ASP A 480 -29.16 -3.04 -0.57
N ALA A 481 -29.41 -1.76 -0.26
CA ALA A 481 -28.37 -0.81 0.14
C ALA A 481 -27.58 -1.32 1.37
N ARG A 482 -28.29 -1.71 2.44
CA ARG A 482 -27.66 -2.31 3.62
C ARG A 482 -26.91 -3.59 3.27
N ALA A 483 -27.55 -4.52 2.54
CA ALA A 483 -26.90 -5.75 2.12
C ALA A 483 -25.58 -5.51 1.36
N ALA A 484 -25.55 -4.50 0.48
CA ALA A 484 -24.33 -4.11 -0.22
C ALA A 484 -23.24 -3.57 0.72
N TRP A 485 -23.60 -2.63 1.61
CA TRP A 485 -22.64 -2.07 2.55
C TRP A 485 -22.19 -3.08 3.61
N ARG A 486 -22.99 -4.09 3.95
CA ARG A 486 -22.54 -5.26 4.75
C ARG A 486 -21.52 -6.11 3.99
N ALA A 487 -21.76 -6.40 2.71
CA ALA A 487 -20.78 -7.13 1.89
C ALA A 487 -19.45 -6.37 1.78
N LEU A 488 -19.49 -5.04 1.62
CA LEU A 488 -18.30 -4.17 1.66
C LEU A 488 -17.64 -4.15 3.05
N GLN A 489 -18.43 -4.06 4.13
CA GLN A 489 -17.96 -4.14 5.52
C GLN A 489 -17.16 -5.42 5.74
N GLU A 490 -17.71 -6.58 5.36
CA GLU A 490 -17.09 -7.89 5.56
C GLU A 490 -15.90 -8.19 4.65
N THR A 491 -15.70 -7.42 3.57
CA THR A 491 -14.64 -7.65 2.58
C THR A 491 -13.67 -6.47 2.49
N ALA A 492 -13.97 -5.47 1.66
CA ALA A 492 -13.08 -4.34 1.37
C ALA A 492 -12.73 -3.53 2.64
N TYR A 493 -13.66 -3.35 3.57
CA TYR A 493 -13.44 -2.62 4.84
C TYR A 493 -12.96 -3.52 5.99
N ARG A 494 -12.67 -4.80 5.71
CA ARG A 494 -12.00 -5.74 6.63
C ARG A 494 -10.84 -6.47 5.94
N HIS A 495 -10.09 -5.77 5.08
CA HIS A 495 -9.05 -6.38 4.27
C HIS A 495 -7.80 -6.78 5.08
N THR A 496 -7.15 -7.88 4.70
CA THR A 496 -6.01 -8.50 5.39
C THR A 496 -4.71 -8.50 4.57
N ALA A 497 -4.54 -7.50 3.71
CA ALA A 497 -3.34 -7.29 2.91
C ALA A 497 -2.06 -7.21 3.78
N ARG A 498 -0.93 -7.63 3.20
CA ARG A 498 0.38 -7.65 3.89
C ARG A 498 1.07 -6.29 3.80
N GLU A 499 1.95 -6.06 4.77
CA GLU A 499 2.37 -4.74 5.26
C GLU A 499 3.31 -3.97 4.30
N ARG A 500 2.80 -3.51 3.16
CA ARG A 500 3.48 -2.57 2.27
C ARG A 500 2.58 -1.40 1.88
N SER A 501 1.63 -1.63 0.97
CA SER A 501 0.58 -0.69 0.60
C SER A 501 -0.75 -1.42 0.47
N ASP A 502 -1.86 -0.69 0.58
CA ASP A 502 -3.22 -1.22 0.56
C ASP A 502 -4.12 -0.34 -0.35
N PRO A 503 -5.30 -0.84 -0.77
CA PRO A 503 -5.69 -2.25 -0.94
C PRO A 503 -5.00 -2.93 -2.14
N HIS A 504 -5.50 -4.10 -2.56
CA HIS A 504 -4.99 -4.83 -3.73
C HIS A 504 -5.47 -4.24 -5.06
N ASP A 505 -4.60 -4.22 -6.07
CA ASP A 505 -4.83 -3.60 -7.39
C ASP A 505 -5.35 -4.59 -8.45
N SER A 506 -5.65 -4.06 -9.65
CA SER A 506 -6.17 -4.80 -10.79
C SER A 506 -5.04 -5.25 -11.72
N LEU A 507 -4.94 -6.55 -12.03
CA LEU A 507 -3.94 -7.04 -12.98
C LEU A 507 -4.26 -6.68 -14.43
N PHE A 508 -5.44 -6.11 -14.72
CA PHE A 508 -5.69 -5.44 -16.00
C PHE A 508 -4.76 -4.22 -16.20
N ALA A 509 -4.38 -3.53 -15.12
CA ALA A 509 -3.44 -2.41 -15.17
C ALA A 509 -1.96 -2.86 -15.18
N ALA A 510 -1.65 -4.12 -14.83
CA ALA A 510 -0.28 -4.60 -14.78
C ALA A 510 0.41 -4.57 -16.15
N ARG A 511 1.74 -4.42 -16.14
CA ARG A 511 2.57 -4.79 -17.30
C ARG A 511 2.39 -6.30 -17.58
N PRO A 512 2.00 -6.71 -18.80
CA PRO A 512 1.62 -8.10 -19.03
C PRO A 512 2.76 -9.11 -18.87
N ASP A 513 2.54 -10.03 -17.93
CA ASP A 513 3.26 -11.30 -17.78
C ASP A 513 2.24 -12.34 -17.27
N LEU A 514 2.40 -13.62 -17.63
CA LEU A 514 1.58 -14.71 -17.06
C LEU A 514 1.92 -15.01 -15.59
N ALA A 515 2.99 -14.44 -15.05
CA ALA A 515 3.41 -14.52 -13.66
C ALA A 515 3.13 -13.25 -12.83
N ALA A 516 2.53 -12.20 -13.40
CA ALA A 516 2.19 -11.00 -12.65
C ALA A 516 1.21 -11.30 -11.51
N ASP A 517 1.51 -10.82 -10.30
CA ASP A 517 0.72 -10.99 -9.09
C ASP A 517 0.26 -9.66 -8.46
N SER A 518 0.77 -8.54 -8.99
CA SER A 518 0.43 -7.14 -8.70
C SER A 518 0.56 -6.31 -9.99
N ALA A 519 -0.01 -5.09 -10.02
CA ALA A 519 0.29 -4.12 -11.09
C ALA A 519 1.40 -3.16 -10.69
N ALA A 520 1.29 -2.54 -9.51
CA ALA A 520 2.36 -1.76 -8.89
C ALA A 520 3.27 -2.66 -8.04
N TYR A 521 4.60 -2.48 -8.16
CA TYR A 521 5.61 -3.27 -7.43
C TYR A 521 5.46 -3.28 -5.88
N TYR A 522 4.79 -2.28 -5.32
CA TYR A 522 4.53 -2.15 -3.88
C TYR A 522 3.12 -2.59 -3.44
N ALA A 523 2.24 -2.96 -4.37
CA ALA A 523 0.88 -3.39 -4.09
C ALA A 523 0.82 -4.83 -3.54
N PRO A 524 -0.27 -5.23 -2.86
CA PRO A 524 -0.48 -6.60 -2.41
C PRO A 524 -0.46 -7.59 -3.58
N ASN A 525 0.39 -8.61 -3.48
CA ASN A 525 0.47 -9.67 -4.48
C ASN A 525 -0.62 -10.75 -4.35
N ALA A 526 -1.50 -10.62 -3.35
CA ALA A 526 -2.61 -11.54 -3.09
C ALA A 526 -3.91 -10.78 -2.84
N LEU A 527 -5.04 -11.45 -3.11
CA LEU A 527 -6.37 -10.97 -2.74
C LEU A 527 -6.46 -10.81 -1.22
N SER A 528 -6.79 -9.59 -0.78
CA SER A 528 -6.86 -9.22 0.64
C SER A 528 -8.24 -9.42 1.28
N TYR A 529 -9.19 -9.95 0.52
CA TYR A 529 -10.53 -10.38 0.93
C TYR A 529 -11.11 -11.32 -0.12
N ASP A 530 -12.28 -11.91 0.12
CA ASP A 530 -12.94 -12.84 -0.80
C ASP A 530 -13.76 -12.12 -1.89
N PRO A 531 -13.40 -12.21 -3.19
CA PRO A 531 -14.17 -11.60 -4.27
C PRO A 531 -15.59 -12.16 -4.40
N ALA A 532 -15.78 -13.44 -4.10
CA ALA A 532 -17.10 -14.07 -4.23
C ALA A 532 -18.08 -13.57 -3.14
N ARG A 533 -17.56 -13.05 -2.01
CA ARG A 533 -18.37 -12.28 -1.04
C ARG A 533 -18.54 -10.82 -1.46
N PHE A 534 -17.51 -10.21 -2.06
CA PHE A 534 -17.58 -8.84 -2.56
C PHE A 534 -18.65 -8.67 -3.64
N ASP A 535 -18.88 -9.66 -4.50
CA ASP A 535 -19.94 -9.69 -5.50
C ASP A 535 -21.35 -9.39 -4.94
N ALA A 536 -21.62 -9.72 -3.66
CA ALA A 536 -22.88 -9.39 -3.01
C ALA A 536 -23.08 -7.86 -2.86
N ALA A 537 -22.01 -7.07 -2.87
CA ALA A 537 -22.08 -5.62 -2.96
C ALA A 537 -22.68 -5.17 -4.31
N LEU A 538 -22.18 -5.70 -5.43
CA LEU A 538 -22.72 -5.40 -6.75
C LEU A 538 -24.19 -5.81 -6.88
N ALA A 539 -24.53 -7.00 -6.37
CA ALA A 539 -25.92 -7.48 -6.35
C ALA A 539 -26.84 -6.57 -5.51
N GLY A 540 -26.41 -6.17 -4.31
CA GLY A 540 -27.17 -5.28 -3.44
C GLY A 540 -27.36 -3.87 -4.03
N LEU A 541 -26.30 -3.26 -4.58
CA LEU A 541 -26.41 -1.94 -5.22
C LEU A 541 -27.34 -1.97 -6.44
N LEU A 542 -27.35 -3.07 -7.21
CA LEU A 542 -28.32 -3.24 -8.31
C LEU A 542 -29.76 -3.50 -7.82
N GLY A 543 -29.92 -3.97 -6.58
CA GLY A 543 -31.21 -4.18 -5.90
C GLY A 543 -31.88 -2.90 -5.42
N VAL A 544 -31.11 -1.97 -4.83
CA VAL A 544 -31.54 -0.67 -4.24
C VAL A 544 -32.74 -0.04 -4.95
N ALA A 545 -33.77 0.39 -4.22
CA ALA A 545 -35.01 0.91 -4.81
C ALA A 545 -34.76 2.03 -5.85
N GLY A 546 -35.45 1.94 -7.00
CA GLY A 546 -35.22 2.81 -8.17
C GLY A 546 -35.28 4.32 -7.91
N SER A 547 -36.04 4.76 -6.90
CA SER A 547 -36.13 6.15 -6.47
C SER A 547 -34.86 6.69 -5.80
N LEU A 548 -34.01 5.84 -5.22
CA LEU A 548 -32.78 6.24 -4.52
C LEU A 548 -31.56 6.32 -5.45
N ARG A 549 -31.70 5.84 -6.70
CA ARG A 549 -30.63 5.71 -7.69
C ARG A 549 -30.22 7.02 -8.38
N GLY A 550 -30.90 8.13 -8.07
CA GLY A 550 -30.71 9.43 -8.74
C GLY A 550 -29.54 10.28 -8.22
N SER A 551 -28.91 9.88 -7.11
CA SER A 551 -27.82 10.65 -6.48
C SER A 551 -26.47 10.42 -7.16
N ALA A 552 -25.57 11.40 -7.07
CA ALA A 552 -24.18 11.23 -7.48
C ALA A 552 -23.48 10.18 -6.59
N ALA A 553 -23.83 10.14 -5.30
CA ALA A 553 -23.41 9.13 -4.34
C ALA A 553 -23.65 7.69 -4.85
N TYR A 554 -24.90 7.34 -5.16
CA TYR A 554 -25.25 6.01 -5.68
C TYR A 554 -24.53 5.68 -6.99
N ARG A 555 -24.42 6.65 -7.90
CA ARG A 555 -23.78 6.45 -9.20
C ARG A 555 -22.29 6.14 -9.04
N TYR A 556 -21.56 6.89 -8.20
CA TYR A 556 -20.16 6.59 -7.89
C TYR A 556 -20.03 5.18 -7.31
N ASP A 557 -20.78 4.89 -6.24
CA ASP A 557 -20.63 3.64 -5.47
C ASP A 557 -20.92 2.40 -6.36
N LEU A 558 -21.92 2.48 -7.24
CA LEU A 558 -22.25 1.41 -8.19
C LEU A 558 -21.16 1.20 -9.25
N VAL A 559 -20.57 2.28 -9.79
CA VAL A 559 -19.50 2.19 -10.79
C VAL A 559 -18.22 1.62 -10.17
N ASP A 560 -17.84 2.10 -8.99
CA ASP A 560 -16.62 1.67 -8.31
C ASP A 560 -16.68 0.18 -7.94
N VAL A 561 -17.83 -0.28 -7.43
CA VAL A 561 -18.07 -1.70 -7.10
C VAL A 561 -18.16 -2.58 -8.36
N ALA A 562 -18.81 -2.12 -9.44
CA ALA A 562 -18.88 -2.88 -10.70
C ALA A 562 -17.49 -3.01 -11.37
N ARG A 563 -16.70 -1.93 -11.38
CA ARG A 563 -15.30 -1.92 -11.81
C ARG A 563 -14.45 -2.87 -10.95
N GLN A 564 -14.54 -2.78 -9.62
CA GLN A 564 -13.77 -3.64 -8.73
C GLN A 564 -14.13 -5.13 -8.91
N ALA A 565 -15.42 -5.45 -9.12
CA ALA A 565 -15.85 -6.82 -9.41
C ALA A 565 -15.21 -7.37 -10.70
N LEU A 566 -15.06 -6.54 -11.76
CA LEU A 566 -14.29 -6.90 -12.95
C LEU A 566 -12.79 -7.07 -12.62
N ALA A 567 -12.19 -6.14 -11.88
CA ALA A 567 -10.79 -6.18 -11.48
C ALA A 567 -10.41 -7.48 -10.76
N HIS A 568 -11.28 -8.02 -9.89
CA HIS A 568 -11.04 -9.32 -9.23
C HIS A 568 -10.91 -10.49 -10.22
N ARG A 569 -11.58 -10.45 -11.38
CA ARG A 569 -11.48 -11.52 -12.38
C ARG A 569 -10.11 -11.53 -13.05
N SER A 570 -9.37 -10.42 -13.08
CA SER A 570 -7.97 -10.43 -13.55
C SER A 570 -7.09 -11.36 -12.68
N ARG A 571 -7.22 -11.27 -11.34
CA ARG A 571 -6.52 -12.11 -10.36
C ARG A 571 -6.97 -13.58 -10.38
N GLN A 572 -8.17 -13.87 -10.87
CA GLN A 572 -8.73 -15.22 -11.01
C GLN A 572 -8.38 -15.90 -12.34
N LEU A 573 -8.32 -15.14 -13.44
CA LEU A 573 -8.13 -15.66 -14.79
C LEU A 573 -6.66 -15.76 -15.19
N LEU A 574 -5.78 -14.89 -14.69
CA LEU A 574 -4.36 -14.92 -15.07
C LEU A 574 -3.64 -16.22 -14.68
N PRO A 575 -3.87 -16.81 -13.48
CA PRO A 575 -3.34 -18.15 -13.16
C PRO A 575 -3.86 -19.25 -14.08
N GLN A 576 -5.07 -19.10 -14.63
CA GLN A 576 -5.66 -20.06 -15.56
C GLN A 576 -5.10 -19.88 -16.99
N LEU A 577 -4.85 -18.65 -17.43
CA LEU A 577 -4.08 -18.36 -18.65
C LEU A 577 -2.68 -18.99 -18.57
N LYS A 578 -1.99 -18.82 -17.43
CA LYS A 578 -0.69 -19.44 -17.16
C LYS A 578 -0.75 -20.97 -17.23
N ALA A 579 -1.78 -21.58 -16.64
CA ALA A 579 -1.98 -23.02 -16.66
C ALA A 579 -2.28 -23.56 -18.08
N ALA A 580 -3.16 -22.91 -18.84
CA ALA A 580 -3.49 -23.29 -20.21
C ALA A 580 -2.26 -23.17 -21.13
N TYR A 581 -1.52 -22.07 -21.04
CA TYR A 581 -0.27 -21.87 -21.78
C TYR A 581 0.78 -22.94 -21.43
N GLY A 582 1.01 -23.19 -20.14
CA GLY A 582 1.95 -24.21 -19.67
C GLY A 582 1.58 -25.65 -20.07
N ALA A 583 0.28 -25.94 -20.17
CA ALA A 583 -0.26 -27.21 -20.68
C ALA A 583 -0.26 -27.31 -22.22
N LYS A 584 0.07 -26.23 -22.93
CA LYS A 584 -0.10 -26.06 -24.38
C LYS A 584 -1.54 -26.23 -24.89
N ASP A 585 -2.52 -25.96 -24.03
CA ASP A 585 -3.94 -25.96 -24.40
C ASP A 585 -4.29 -24.65 -25.10
N ALA A 586 -4.08 -24.63 -26.42
CA ALA A 586 -4.39 -23.47 -27.27
C ALA A 586 -5.89 -23.11 -27.26
N ALA A 587 -6.80 -24.09 -27.05
CA ALA A 587 -8.24 -23.84 -27.04
C ALA A 587 -8.66 -23.11 -25.76
N ALA A 588 -8.26 -23.62 -24.58
CA ALA A 588 -8.50 -22.94 -23.31
C ALA A 588 -7.77 -21.60 -23.23
N PHE A 589 -6.52 -21.52 -23.72
CA PHE A 589 -5.76 -20.26 -23.75
C PHE A 589 -6.46 -19.19 -24.60
N LYS A 590 -6.96 -19.53 -25.79
CA LYS A 590 -7.69 -18.59 -26.65
C LYS A 590 -9.04 -18.17 -26.07
N ALA A 591 -9.77 -19.09 -25.44
CA ALA A 591 -11.03 -18.80 -24.76
C ALA A 591 -10.84 -17.85 -23.57
N LEU A 592 -9.86 -18.13 -22.71
CA LEU A 592 -9.47 -17.28 -21.59
C LEU A 592 -8.97 -15.90 -22.04
N SER A 593 -8.16 -15.83 -23.11
CA SER A 593 -7.66 -14.57 -23.67
C SER A 593 -8.79 -13.70 -24.23
N THR A 594 -9.75 -14.32 -24.92
CA THR A 594 -10.96 -13.66 -25.41
C THR A 594 -11.83 -13.12 -24.26
N LEU A 595 -11.96 -13.89 -23.18
CA LEU A 595 -12.67 -13.45 -21.96
C LEU A 595 -11.94 -12.28 -21.27
N TRP A 596 -10.62 -12.36 -21.10
CA TRP A 596 -9.80 -11.28 -20.52
C TRP A 596 -10.02 -9.94 -21.20
N LEU A 597 -9.83 -9.92 -22.53
CA LEU A 597 -9.96 -8.71 -23.35
C LEU A 597 -11.41 -8.20 -23.41
N LYS A 598 -12.41 -9.08 -23.30
CA LYS A 598 -13.83 -8.70 -23.15
C LYS A 598 -14.10 -8.02 -21.80
N LEU A 599 -13.54 -8.52 -20.71
CA LEU A 599 -13.72 -7.92 -19.38
C LEU A 599 -12.99 -6.57 -19.26
N MET A 600 -11.80 -6.41 -19.85
CA MET A 600 -11.11 -5.11 -19.91
C MET A 600 -11.94 -4.04 -20.64
N ARG A 601 -12.50 -4.35 -21.82
CA ARG A 601 -13.40 -3.44 -22.55
C ARG A 601 -14.66 -3.08 -21.76
N LEU A 602 -15.19 -4.05 -21.01
CA LEU A 602 -16.34 -3.85 -20.13
C LEU A 602 -16.01 -2.98 -18.89
N SER A 603 -14.74 -2.97 -18.46
CA SER A 603 -14.24 -2.07 -17.41
C SER A 603 -14.15 -0.62 -17.90
N ASP A 604 -13.63 -0.40 -19.11
CA ASP A 604 -13.63 0.92 -19.78
C ASP A 604 -15.07 1.44 -19.99
N ASP A 605 -15.99 0.59 -20.47
CA ASP A 605 -17.40 0.93 -20.65
C ASP A 605 -18.09 1.35 -19.33
N VAL A 606 -17.85 0.66 -18.20
CA VAL A 606 -18.53 1.00 -16.92
C VAL A 606 -17.91 2.22 -16.25
N THR A 607 -16.59 2.37 -16.29
CA THR A 607 -15.90 3.57 -15.82
C THR A 607 -16.29 4.82 -16.62
N GLY A 608 -16.67 4.67 -17.88
CA GLY A 608 -17.26 5.74 -18.70
C GLY A 608 -18.57 6.35 -18.20
N THR A 609 -19.21 5.78 -17.17
CA THR A 609 -20.55 6.19 -16.70
C THR A 609 -20.56 7.12 -15.47
N ASP A 610 -19.41 7.46 -14.87
CA ASP A 610 -19.27 8.44 -13.77
C ASP A 610 -18.01 9.31 -13.94
N PRO A 611 -18.04 10.64 -13.66
CA PRO A 611 -16.91 11.52 -13.96
C PRO A 611 -15.64 11.23 -13.15
N ALA A 612 -15.73 10.56 -11.99
CA ALA A 612 -14.57 10.23 -11.17
C ALA A 612 -13.63 9.17 -11.82
N PHE A 613 -14.10 8.50 -12.88
CA PHE A 613 -13.37 7.43 -13.56
C PHE A 613 -13.04 7.76 -15.02
N LEU A 614 -12.99 9.04 -15.41
CA LEU A 614 -12.65 9.47 -16.77
C LEU A 614 -11.21 10.00 -16.84
N LEU A 615 -10.43 9.57 -17.85
CA LEU A 615 -9.11 10.14 -18.14
C LEU A 615 -9.19 11.59 -18.69
N GLY A 616 -10.32 11.95 -19.30
CA GLY A 616 -10.50 13.24 -19.99
C GLY A 616 -10.32 14.47 -19.10
N PRO A 617 -11.04 14.60 -17.96
CA PRO A 617 -10.84 15.70 -17.02
C PRO A 617 -9.39 15.87 -16.56
N TRP A 618 -8.71 14.78 -16.20
CA TRP A 618 -7.31 14.79 -15.76
C TRP A 618 -6.35 15.39 -16.80
N ILE A 619 -6.46 15.00 -18.07
CA ILE A 619 -5.68 15.59 -19.17
C ILE A 619 -6.12 17.04 -19.43
N GLN A 620 -7.42 17.33 -19.36
CA GLN A 620 -7.93 18.66 -19.66
C GLN A 620 -7.51 19.72 -18.62
N ASP A 621 -7.46 19.37 -17.34
CA ASP A 621 -6.99 20.28 -16.29
C ASP A 621 -5.48 20.57 -16.47
N ALA A 622 -4.68 19.56 -16.79
CA ALA A 622 -3.26 19.73 -17.14
C ALA A 622 -3.05 20.69 -18.32
N ARG A 623 -3.88 20.59 -19.37
CA ARG A 623 -3.86 21.51 -20.52
C ARG A 623 -4.37 22.92 -20.20
N ALA A 624 -5.27 23.04 -19.22
CA ALA A 624 -5.93 24.29 -18.86
C ALA A 624 -5.07 25.16 -17.92
N MET A 625 -4.25 24.54 -17.06
CA MET A 625 -3.27 25.24 -16.22
C MET A 625 -2.08 25.80 -17.03
N ALA A 626 -1.82 25.28 -18.23
CA ALA A 626 -0.67 25.68 -19.04
C ALA A 626 -0.86 27.03 -19.75
N THR A 627 0.14 27.89 -19.59
CA THR A 627 0.22 29.28 -20.08
C THR A 627 0.75 29.41 -21.51
N SER A 628 1.33 28.34 -22.06
CA SER A 628 1.82 28.27 -23.44
C SER A 628 1.58 26.89 -24.05
N GLU A 629 1.64 26.77 -25.39
CA GLU A 629 1.40 25.48 -26.06
C GLU A 629 2.52 24.45 -25.79
N ALA A 630 3.74 24.90 -25.53
CA ALA A 630 4.85 24.02 -25.11
C ALA A 630 4.64 23.49 -23.68
N GLU A 631 4.26 24.37 -22.75
CA GLU A 631 3.90 23.99 -21.38
C GLU A 631 2.66 23.08 -21.36
N ARG A 632 1.70 23.29 -22.28
CA ARG A 632 0.51 22.46 -22.45
C ARG A 632 0.83 21.04 -22.88
N ALA A 633 1.71 20.88 -23.88
CA ALA A 633 2.16 19.58 -24.34
C ALA A 633 2.92 18.83 -23.23
N GLU A 634 3.79 19.54 -22.50
CA GLU A 634 4.56 18.93 -21.41
C GLU A 634 3.71 18.61 -20.17
N PHE A 635 2.70 19.41 -19.84
CA PHE A 635 1.79 19.09 -18.74
C PHE A 635 0.84 17.94 -19.08
N GLU A 636 0.36 17.83 -20.33
CA GLU A 636 -0.32 16.60 -20.78
C GLU A 636 0.61 15.38 -20.67
N ARG A 637 1.89 15.51 -21.07
CA ARG A 637 2.88 14.44 -20.93
C ARG A 637 3.09 14.04 -19.47
N CYS A 638 3.38 14.99 -18.58
CA CYS A 638 3.61 14.72 -17.16
C CYS A 638 2.36 14.19 -16.45
N ALA A 639 1.15 14.61 -16.85
CA ALA A 639 -0.11 14.05 -16.36
C ALA A 639 -0.28 12.58 -16.77
N LYS A 640 0.07 12.22 -18.00
CA LYS A 640 0.05 10.83 -18.49
C LYS A 640 1.14 9.96 -17.88
N VAL A 641 2.35 10.47 -17.82
CA VAL A 641 3.54 9.81 -17.22
C VAL A 641 3.23 9.39 -15.78
N LEU A 642 2.76 10.31 -14.94
CA LEU A 642 2.59 10.05 -13.51
C LEU A 642 1.72 8.82 -13.22
N ILE A 643 0.63 8.65 -13.97
CA ILE A 643 -0.34 7.54 -13.80
C ILE A 643 0.01 6.27 -14.62
N THR A 644 1.18 6.23 -15.25
CA THR A 644 1.64 5.11 -16.10
C THR A 644 3.10 4.73 -15.82
N VAL A 645 4.06 5.25 -16.59
CA VAL A 645 5.50 4.94 -16.50
C VAL A 645 6.21 5.63 -15.32
N TRP A 646 5.53 6.60 -14.69
CA TRP A 646 5.93 7.48 -13.57
C TRP A 646 7.08 8.45 -13.85
N GLY A 647 8.09 8.03 -14.60
CA GLY A 647 9.17 8.89 -15.06
C GLY A 647 9.83 8.33 -16.30
N ASP A 648 11.08 8.72 -16.54
CA ASP A 648 11.88 8.15 -17.63
C ASP A 648 12.31 6.71 -17.31
N ARG A 649 12.95 6.01 -18.26
CA ARG A 649 13.22 4.56 -18.13
C ARG A 649 13.91 4.18 -16.81
N ALA A 650 14.85 4.99 -16.33
CA ALA A 650 15.56 4.75 -15.07
C ALA A 650 14.63 4.68 -13.84
N THR A 651 13.52 5.41 -13.88
CA THR A 651 12.47 5.39 -12.83
C THR A 651 11.45 4.29 -13.08
N SER A 652 11.06 4.12 -14.34
CA SER A 652 10.05 3.13 -14.73
C SER A 652 10.52 1.70 -14.50
N ASP A 653 11.72 1.35 -14.98
CA ASP A 653 12.19 -0.03 -15.06
C ASP A 653 12.99 -0.46 -13.80
N PRO A 654 14.27 -0.04 -13.57
CA PRO A 654 15.01 -0.41 -12.37
C PRO A 654 14.62 0.42 -11.13
N GLY A 655 13.92 1.56 -11.32
CA GLY A 655 13.28 2.30 -10.24
C GLY A 655 11.92 1.73 -9.81
N HIS A 656 11.37 0.75 -10.54
CA HIS A 656 10.13 0.04 -10.18
C HIS A 656 8.88 0.91 -9.94
N LEU A 657 8.83 2.15 -10.47
CA LEU A 657 7.65 3.03 -10.31
C LEU A 657 6.62 2.93 -11.44
N HIS A 658 6.85 2.10 -12.46
CA HIS A 658 5.79 1.78 -13.43
C HIS A 658 4.52 1.26 -12.71
N GLU A 659 3.37 1.74 -13.16
CA GLU A 659 2.04 1.46 -12.59
C GLU A 659 1.86 1.84 -11.11
N TYR A 660 2.81 2.51 -10.44
CA TYR A 660 2.69 2.86 -9.02
C TYR A 660 1.36 3.58 -8.69
N ALA A 661 0.94 4.45 -9.61
CA ALA A 661 -0.24 5.30 -9.55
C ALA A 661 -1.35 4.89 -10.53
N ASN A 662 -1.38 3.62 -10.96
CA ASN A 662 -2.30 3.12 -11.99
C ASN A 662 -3.77 3.46 -11.70
N ARG A 663 -4.51 3.83 -12.75
CA ARG A 663 -5.94 4.17 -12.69
C ARG A 663 -6.77 3.22 -13.54
N GLU A 664 -7.82 2.63 -13.00
CA GLU A 664 -8.86 2.01 -13.84
C GLU A 664 -9.84 3.11 -14.26
N TRP A 665 -9.44 3.84 -15.29
CA TRP A 665 -10.19 4.95 -15.89
C TRP A 665 -10.55 4.64 -17.34
N GLN A 666 -11.68 5.20 -17.78
CA GLN A 666 -12.12 5.22 -19.17
C GLN A 666 -11.08 5.95 -20.01
N GLY A 667 -10.70 5.36 -21.14
CA GLY A 667 -9.70 5.87 -22.06
C GLY A 667 -8.31 5.32 -21.73
N LEU A 668 -7.90 5.35 -20.46
CA LEU A 668 -6.63 4.72 -20.04
C LEU A 668 -6.70 3.20 -20.19
N THR A 669 -7.83 2.60 -19.80
CA THR A 669 -8.05 1.16 -19.94
C THR A 669 -8.09 0.74 -21.42
N ALA A 670 -8.81 1.48 -22.27
CA ALA A 670 -8.91 1.19 -23.70
C ALA A 670 -7.63 1.46 -24.53
N ASP A 671 -6.89 2.55 -24.26
CA ASP A 671 -5.77 2.98 -25.11
C ASP A 671 -4.39 2.58 -24.58
N PHE A 672 -4.23 2.34 -23.28
CA PHE A 672 -2.93 2.03 -22.68
C PHE A 672 -2.85 0.60 -22.16
N TYR A 673 -3.79 0.16 -21.31
CA TYR A 673 -3.74 -1.21 -20.77
C TYR A 673 -4.15 -2.28 -21.78
N LEU A 674 -5.29 -2.12 -22.46
CA LEU A 674 -5.84 -3.11 -23.39
C LEU A 674 -4.86 -3.44 -24.54
N PRO A 675 -4.16 -2.48 -25.17
CA PRO A 675 -3.21 -2.80 -26.23
C PRO A 675 -1.97 -3.55 -25.74
N ARG A 676 -1.51 -3.32 -24.50
CA ARG A 676 -0.44 -4.14 -23.90
C ARG A 676 -0.89 -5.59 -23.75
N TRP A 677 -2.03 -5.82 -23.11
CA TRP A 677 -2.54 -7.18 -22.88
C TRP A 677 -2.89 -7.89 -24.19
N GLN A 678 -3.47 -7.20 -25.17
CA GLN A 678 -3.68 -7.75 -26.52
C GLN A 678 -2.34 -8.19 -27.13
N LYS A 679 -1.34 -7.30 -27.19
CA LYS A 679 -0.01 -7.60 -27.73
C LYS A 679 0.65 -8.82 -27.07
N TRP A 680 0.51 -8.98 -25.75
CA TRP A 680 1.10 -10.11 -25.04
C TRP A 680 0.37 -11.42 -25.29
N LEU A 681 -0.96 -11.41 -25.20
CA LEU A 681 -1.79 -12.61 -25.45
C LEU A 681 -1.66 -13.07 -26.91
N ASP A 682 -1.58 -12.15 -27.87
CA ASP A 682 -1.28 -12.44 -29.28
C ASP A 682 0.10 -13.09 -29.42
N THR A 683 1.15 -12.51 -28.81
CA THR A 683 2.53 -13.04 -28.83
C THR A 683 2.61 -14.47 -28.24
N LEU A 684 1.79 -14.75 -27.23
CA LEU A 684 1.70 -16.07 -26.59
C LEU A 684 0.92 -17.08 -27.46
N GLU A 685 -0.20 -16.70 -28.08
CA GLU A 685 -0.91 -17.60 -29.00
C GLU A 685 -0.02 -17.96 -30.21
N ASP A 686 0.73 -16.99 -30.72
CA ASP A 686 1.73 -17.15 -31.78
C ASP A 686 2.85 -18.15 -31.38
N ALA A 687 3.36 -18.03 -30.15
CA ALA A 687 4.40 -18.90 -29.61
C ALA A 687 3.88 -20.33 -29.38
N LEU A 688 2.64 -20.50 -28.90
CA LEU A 688 1.98 -21.81 -28.80
C LEU A 688 1.82 -22.46 -30.19
N ALA A 689 1.37 -21.69 -31.19
CA ALA A 689 1.13 -22.18 -32.55
C ALA A 689 2.43 -22.63 -33.26
N ARG A 690 3.56 -21.97 -32.99
CA ARG A 690 4.88 -22.38 -33.51
C ARG A 690 5.62 -23.40 -32.64
N GLY A 691 5.22 -23.55 -31.37
CA GLY A 691 5.93 -24.39 -30.39
C GLY A 691 7.22 -23.76 -29.85
N GLU A 692 7.34 -22.43 -29.94
CA GLU A 692 8.54 -21.64 -29.62
C GLU A 692 8.46 -20.98 -28.23
N ALA A 693 9.53 -20.28 -27.84
CA ALA A 693 9.48 -19.34 -26.71
C ALA A 693 8.88 -18.00 -27.18
N PRO A 694 8.08 -17.30 -26.36
CA PRO A 694 7.53 -16.00 -26.71
C PRO A 694 8.64 -14.94 -26.77
N ALA A 695 8.51 -13.99 -27.69
CA ALA A 695 9.45 -12.88 -27.80
C ALA A 695 9.36 -11.97 -26.57
N ALA A 696 10.50 -11.53 -26.04
CA ALA A 696 10.55 -10.55 -24.97
C ALA A 696 10.01 -9.20 -25.46
N VAL A 697 9.22 -8.52 -24.62
CA VAL A 697 8.65 -7.20 -24.94
C VAL A 697 9.35 -6.13 -24.10
N ASP A 698 9.92 -5.13 -24.78
CA ASP A 698 10.36 -3.89 -24.13
C ASP A 698 9.12 -3.03 -23.84
N TRP A 699 8.55 -3.21 -22.65
CA TRP A 699 7.30 -2.57 -22.24
C TRP A 699 7.41 -1.04 -22.22
N PHE A 700 8.48 -0.46 -21.68
CA PHE A 700 8.68 0.99 -21.68
C PHE A 700 8.74 1.56 -23.11
N ALA A 701 9.40 0.89 -24.06
CA ALA A 701 9.44 1.35 -25.45
C ALA A 701 8.09 1.27 -26.19
N PHE A 702 7.14 0.48 -25.68
CA PHE A 702 5.76 0.44 -26.17
C PHE A 702 4.86 1.50 -25.48
N GLU A 703 5.10 1.75 -24.20
CA GLU A 703 4.29 2.61 -23.32
C GLU A 703 4.61 4.10 -23.46
N GLU A 704 5.90 4.43 -23.49
CA GLU A 704 6.36 5.82 -23.40
C GLU A 704 5.86 6.73 -24.55
N PRO A 705 5.74 6.26 -25.81
CA PRO A 705 5.14 7.05 -26.89
C PRO A 705 3.70 7.51 -26.62
N TRP A 706 2.87 6.71 -25.93
CA TRP A 706 1.49 7.07 -25.59
C TRP A 706 1.45 8.31 -24.67
N THR A 707 2.46 8.49 -23.81
CA THR A 707 2.54 9.66 -22.93
C THR A 707 2.69 10.97 -23.71
N ARG A 708 3.23 10.93 -24.94
CA ARG A 708 3.35 12.10 -25.84
C ARG A 708 2.25 12.19 -26.90
N GLU A 709 1.40 11.18 -27.05
CA GLU A 709 0.30 11.23 -28.03
C GLU A 709 -0.77 12.23 -27.59
N ARG A 710 -0.95 13.34 -28.31
CA ARG A 710 -2.04 14.29 -28.04
C ARG A 710 -3.38 13.73 -28.53
N LYS A 711 -4.25 13.33 -27.61
CA LYS A 711 -5.57 12.71 -27.89
C LYS A 711 -6.68 13.33 -27.02
N ASP A 712 -7.90 13.41 -27.55
CA ASP A 712 -9.07 13.88 -26.80
C ASP A 712 -9.90 12.71 -26.27
N TYR A 713 -10.39 12.90 -25.04
CA TYR A 713 -11.13 11.92 -24.26
C TYR A 713 -12.44 12.57 -23.74
N PRO A 714 -13.48 11.78 -23.42
CA PRO A 714 -14.72 12.30 -22.88
C PRO A 714 -14.50 13.12 -21.58
N LEU A 715 -14.94 14.38 -21.59
CA LEU A 715 -14.93 15.27 -20.42
C LEU A 715 -16.19 15.13 -19.56
N ARG A 716 -17.11 14.24 -19.95
CA ARG A 716 -18.39 13.95 -19.29
C ARG A 716 -18.73 12.47 -19.48
N PRO A 717 -19.48 11.86 -18.55
CA PRO A 717 -19.93 10.49 -18.69
C PRO A 717 -20.77 10.24 -19.94
N TYR A 718 -20.74 9.02 -20.43
CA TYR A 718 -21.63 8.51 -21.47
C TYR A 718 -22.29 7.21 -21.01
N GLY A 719 -23.43 6.86 -21.62
CA GLY A 719 -24.20 5.69 -21.22
C GLY A 719 -25.00 5.89 -19.92
N ASP A 720 -25.25 4.78 -19.23
CA ASP A 720 -26.12 4.69 -18.06
C ASP A 720 -25.48 3.74 -17.05
N ALA A 721 -25.08 4.26 -15.88
CA ALA A 721 -24.33 3.50 -14.89
C ALA A 721 -25.09 2.26 -14.40
N TYR A 722 -26.41 2.35 -14.23
CA TYR A 722 -27.22 1.21 -13.80
C TYR A 722 -27.25 0.13 -14.88
N LYS A 723 -27.63 0.47 -16.12
CA LYS A 723 -27.68 -0.50 -17.23
C LYS A 723 -26.31 -1.12 -17.53
N THR A 724 -25.24 -0.35 -17.35
CA THR A 724 -23.87 -0.81 -17.61
C THR A 724 -23.38 -1.74 -16.50
N ALA A 725 -23.62 -1.41 -15.23
CA ALA A 725 -23.33 -2.30 -14.10
C ALA A 725 -24.24 -3.55 -14.08
N ASP A 726 -25.48 -3.45 -14.54
CA ASP A 726 -26.39 -4.59 -14.72
C ASP A 726 -25.85 -5.55 -15.81
N ARG A 727 -25.29 -5.00 -16.90
CA ARG A 727 -24.54 -5.77 -17.91
C ARG A 727 -23.22 -6.35 -17.36
N VAL A 728 -22.53 -5.67 -16.44
CA VAL A 728 -21.38 -6.24 -15.70
C VAL A 728 -21.83 -7.46 -14.90
N ARG A 729 -22.90 -7.31 -14.09
CA ARG A 729 -23.50 -8.39 -13.31
C ARG A 729 -23.88 -9.58 -14.20
N ASP A 730 -24.51 -9.35 -15.35
CA ASP A 730 -24.87 -10.41 -16.29
C ASP A 730 -23.66 -11.11 -16.93
N VAL A 731 -22.65 -10.36 -17.38
CA VAL A 731 -21.45 -10.96 -17.98
C VAL A 731 -20.66 -11.75 -16.93
N LEU A 732 -20.54 -11.26 -15.71
CA LEU A 732 -19.86 -11.95 -14.61
C LEU A 732 -20.67 -13.14 -14.09
N ALA A 733 -21.99 -13.02 -13.91
CA ALA A 733 -22.85 -14.13 -13.51
C ALA A 733 -22.85 -15.29 -14.53
N ARG A 734 -22.51 -15.03 -15.80
CA ARG A 734 -22.41 -16.02 -16.89
C ARG A 734 -20.99 -16.44 -17.23
N ALA A 735 -19.95 -15.80 -16.67
CA ALA A 735 -18.59 -16.07 -17.11
C ALA A 735 -18.14 -17.51 -16.72
N PRO A 736 -17.56 -18.27 -17.66
CA PRO A 736 -16.91 -19.55 -17.35
C PRO A 736 -15.63 -19.32 -16.53
N TYR A 737 -14.94 -20.40 -16.16
CA TYR A 737 -13.66 -20.37 -15.42
C TYR A 737 -13.73 -19.77 -13.99
N GLN A 738 -14.94 -19.57 -13.44
CA GLN A 738 -15.17 -19.11 -12.05
C GLN A 738 -15.25 -20.26 -11.03
N GLY A 739 -14.30 -21.19 -11.12
CA GLY A 739 -14.13 -22.28 -10.16
C GLY A 739 -12.67 -22.39 -9.74
N THR A 740 -12.44 -22.82 -8.50
CA THR A 740 -11.10 -23.14 -7.99
C THR A 740 -11.15 -24.51 -7.31
N LEU A 741 -10.04 -25.26 -7.39
CA LEU A 741 -9.94 -26.60 -6.83
C LEU A 741 -8.81 -26.68 -5.80
N LYS A 742 -9.15 -27.09 -4.58
CA LYS A 742 -8.18 -27.48 -3.55
C LYS A 742 -8.21 -28.99 -3.42
N VAL A 743 -7.05 -29.63 -3.56
CA VAL A 743 -6.91 -31.10 -3.41
C VAL A 743 -6.04 -31.39 -2.20
N SER A 744 -6.40 -32.41 -1.44
CA SER A 744 -5.66 -32.91 -0.27
C SER A 744 -5.66 -34.43 -0.26
N ALA A 745 -4.55 -35.04 0.15
CA ALA A 745 -4.43 -36.48 0.31
C ALA A 745 -3.94 -36.82 1.72
N ASP A 746 -4.64 -37.75 2.38
CA ASP A 746 -4.31 -38.18 3.75
C ASP A 746 -4.27 -39.72 3.87
N PRO A 747 -3.12 -40.33 4.20
CA PRO A 747 -1.80 -39.71 4.25
C PRO A 747 -1.30 -39.37 2.83
N ALA A 748 -0.44 -38.35 2.69
CA ALA A 748 0.16 -37.99 1.40
C ALA A 748 1.10 -39.08 0.82
N ALA A 749 1.51 -40.05 1.66
CA ALA A 749 2.23 -41.25 1.26
C ALA A 749 1.89 -42.44 2.18
N PHE A 750 1.92 -43.65 1.63
CA PHE A 750 1.45 -44.87 2.29
C PHE A 750 2.35 -46.08 1.95
N PRO A 751 2.39 -47.15 2.77
CA PRO A 751 3.13 -48.36 2.42
C PRO A 751 2.51 -49.10 1.22
N PRO A 752 3.24 -50.02 0.58
CA PRO A 752 2.67 -50.94 -0.41
C PRO A 752 1.50 -51.74 0.18
N GLY A 753 0.41 -51.88 -0.58
CA GLY A 753 -0.87 -52.41 -0.08
C GLY A 753 -1.65 -51.46 0.85
N GLY A 754 -1.10 -50.27 1.14
CA GLY A 754 -1.77 -49.19 1.85
C GLY A 754 -2.76 -48.42 0.98
N HIS A 755 -3.33 -47.36 1.55
CA HIS A 755 -4.32 -46.51 0.91
C HIS A 755 -4.24 -45.08 1.43
N ALA A 756 -4.77 -44.13 0.65
CA ALA A 756 -4.93 -42.74 1.04
C ALA A 756 -6.29 -42.19 0.61
N ARG A 757 -6.84 -41.29 1.42
CA ARG A 757 -8.05 -40.54 1.11
C ARG A 757 -7.68 -39.29 0.30
N VAL A 758 -7.99 -39.30 -0.98
CA VAL A 758 -7.86 -38.13 -1.86
C VAL A 758 -9.18 -37.37 -1.84
N ALA A 759 -9.18 -36.13 -1.36
CA ALA A 759 -10.35 -35.26 -1.34
C ALA A 759 -10.12 -34.02 -2.23
N ALA A 760 -11.13 -33.67 -3.02
CA ALA A 760 -11.12 -32.52 -3.90
C ALA A 760 -12.28 -31.57 -3.56
N THR A 761 -11.94 -30.42 -3.00
CA THR A 761 -12.87 -29.34 -2.66
C THR A 761 -12.93 -28.36 -3.84
N PHE A 762 -14.06 -28.31 -4.53
CA PHE A 762 -14.35 -27.27 -5.50
C PHE A 762 -15.00 -26.09 -4.80
N ARG A 763 -14.52 -24.88 -5.09
CA ARG A 763 -15.12 -23.62 -4.64
C ARG A 763 -15.59 -22.81 -5.84
N ASN A 764 -16.88 -22.45 -5.81
CA ASN A 764 -17.46 -21.48 -6.74
C ASN A 764 -16.96 -20.08 -6.36
N VAL A 765 -16.19 -19.44 -7.24
CA VAL A 765 -15.69 -18.07 -7.03
C VAL A 765 -16.54 -17.01 -7.72
N ASN A 766 -17.68 -17.41 -8.30
CA ASN A 766 -18.76 -16.51 -8.70
C ASN A 766 -19.69 -16.28 -7.49
N GLY A 767 -19.81 -15.04 -7.02
CA GLY A 767 -20.76 -14.64 -5.98
C GLY A 767 -22.12 -14.17 -6.50
N LEU A 768 -22.28 -14.09 -7.83
CA LEU A 768 -23.51 -13.64 -8.49
C LEU A 768 -24.41 -14.80 -8.97
N ARG A 769 -23.88 -16.02 -9.10
CA ARG A 769 -24.64 -17.19 -9.56
C ARG A 769 -24.08 -18.51 -9.02
N ALA A 770 -24.98 -19.44 -8.73
CA ALA A 770 -24.64 -20.83 -8.50
C ALA A 770 -24.07 -21.49 -9.76
N THR A 771 -23.32 -22.56 -9.58
CA THR A 771 -22.94 -23.47 -10.67
C THR A 771 -24.12 -24.34 -11.11
N GLY A 772 -24.01 -24.95 -12.29
CA GLY A 772 -24.74 -26.18 -12.60
C GLY A 772 -24.11 -27.37 -11.87
N ARG A 773 -24.28 -28.57 -12.44
CA ARG A 773 -23.58 -29.76 -11.96
C ARG A 773 -22.07 -29.58 -12.06
N VAL A 774 -21.35 -30.00 -11.02
CA VAL A 774 -19.89 -30.11 -11.00
C VAL A 774 -19.55 -31.60 -11.01
N ASP A 775 -18.92 -32.08 -12.06
CA ASP A 775 -18.49 -33.48 -12.21
C ASP A 775 -16.99 -33.59 -12.00
N PHE A 776 -16.54 -34.68 -11.35
CA PHE A 776 -15.14 -34.93 -11.07
C PHE A 776 -14.74 -36.33 -11.56
N ALA A 777 -13.67 -36.43 -12.33
CA ALA A 777 -13.08 -37.69 -12.77
C ALA A 777 -11.62 -37.77 -12.27
N LEU A 778 -11.34 -38.73 -11.40
CA LEU A 778 -9.97 -39.05 -10.96
C LEU A 778 -9.40 -40.15 -11.88
N SER A 779 -8.19 -39.95 -12.38
CA SER A 779 -7.47 -40.89 -13.24
C SER A 779 -5.98 -40.98 -12.87
N GLY A 780 -5.32 -42.08 -13.26
CA GLY A 780 -3.90 -42.35 -12.96
C GLY A 780 -3.65 -43.20 -11.71
N LEU A 781 -4.66 -43.39 -10.86
CA LEU A 781 -4.64 -44.25 -9.68
C LEU A 781 -5.73 -45.33 -9.77
N ASP A 782 -5.53 -46.43 -9.05
CA ASP A 782 -6.63 -47.27 -8.60
C ASP A 782 -7.29 -46.59 -7.38
N ALA A 783 -8.58 -46.26 -7.47
CA ALA A 783 -9.28 -45.48 -6.44
C ALA A 783 -10.80 -45.68 -6.46
N GLU A 784 -11.37 -45.99 -5.29
CA GLU A 784 -12.81 -46.17 -5.10
C GLU A 784 -13.46 -44.86 -4.64
N PRO A 785 -14.55 -44.36 -5.27
CA PRO A 785 -15.25 -43.16 -4.80
C PRO A 785 -15.86 -43.32 -3.40
N GLU A 786 -15.62 -42.35 -2.51
CA GLU A 786 -16.29 -42.25 -1.21
C GLU A 786 -17.67 -41.56 -1.35
N GLY A 787 -18.56 -42.16 -2.13
CA GLY A 787 -19.88 -41.62 -2.45
C GLY A 787 -19.94 -41.01 -3.85
N ALA A 788 -20.65 -39.89 -4.00
CA ALA A 788 -20.89 -39.28 -5.31
C ALA A 788 -19.66 -38.50 -5.83
N THR A 789 -19.23 -38.79 -7.06
CA THR A 789 -18.17 -38.03 -7.77
C THR A 789 -18.70 -36.77 -8.47
N SER A 790 -19.84 -36.25 -8.03
CA SER A 790 -20.46 -35.04 -8.60
C SER A 790 -21.28 -34.28 -7.57
N LEU A 791 -21.22 -32.95 -7.61
CA LEU A 791 -22.08 -32.06 -6.86
C LEU A 791 -23.21 -31.60 -7.78
N GLU A 792 -24.48 -31.71 -7.36
CA GLU A 792 -25.63 -31.24 -8.16
C GLU A 792 -25.55 -29.74 -8.45
N ARG A 793 -25.08 -28.99 -7.45
CA ARG A 793 -24.88 -27.54 -7.48
C ARG A 793 -23.87 -27.15 -6.40
N VAL A 794 -23.13 -26.07 -6.66
CA VAL A 794 -22.45 -25.26 -5.64
C VAL A 794 -22.99 -23.83 -5.74
N GLU A 795 -23.55 -23.32 -4.64
CA GLU A 795 -24.18 -21.99 -4.54
C GLU A 795 -23.14 -20.85 -4.68
N PRO A 796 -23.55 -19.56 -4.84
CA PRO A 796 -22.60 -18.45 -4.98
C PRO A 796 -21.66 -18.35 -3.78
N ALA A 797 -20.36 -18.10 -4.04
CA ALA A 797 -19.27 -18.13 -3.05
C ALA A 797 -19.10 -19.46 -2.26
N GLY A 798 -19.90 -20.49 -2.55
CA GLY A 798 -19.92 -21.75 -1.83
C GLY A 798 -18.80 -22.72 -2.24
N GLU A 799 -18.68 -23.80 -1.47
CA GLU A 799 -17.79 -24.91 -1.76
C GLU A 799 -18.48 -26.26 -1.56
N GLY A 800 -17.93 -27.31 -2.19
CA GLY A 800 -18.34 -28.69 -1.99
C GLY A 800 -17.18 -29.63 -2.25
N THR A 801 -17.18 -30.78 -1.56
CA THR A 801 -16.04 -31.72 -1.59
C THR A 801 -16.51 -33.10 -2.00
N VAL A 802 -15.77 -33.71 -2.94
CA VAL A 802 -15.84 -35.14 -3.26
C VAL A 802 -14.57 -35.83 -2.80
N ALA A 803 -14.58 -37.16 -2.64
CA ALA A 803 -13.39 -37.91 -2.25
C ALA A 803 -13.34 -39.32 -2.86
N TRP A 804 -12.14 -39.88 -2.89
CA TRP A 804 -11.84 -41.25 -3.29
C TRP A 804 -10.84 -41.87 -2.31
N ARG A 805 -10.97 -43.16 -2.10
CA ARG A 805 -10.00 -44.00 -1.40
C ARG A 805 -9.05 -44.60 -2.45
N ALA A 806 -7.91 -43.94 -2.65
CA ALA A 806 -6.85 -44.41 -3.54
C ALA A 806 -6.07 -45.57 -2.89
N SER A 807 -5.75 -46.60 -3.69
CA SER A 807 -5.09 -47.83 -3.24
C SER A 807 -3.69 -47.96 -3.86
N ALA A 808 -2.77 -48.55 -3.09
CA ALA A 808 -1.49 -48.99 -3.60
C ALA A 808 -1.65 -50.17 -4.59
N PRO A 809 -0.89 -50.24 -5.71
CA PRO A 809 -0.86 -51.39 -6.61
C PRO A 809 -0.40 -52.73 -5.98
N GLY A 810 -0.02 -52.75 -4.71
CA GLY A 810 0.37 -53.96 -3.96
C GLY A 810 1.70 -54.61 -4.38
N THR A 811 2.41 -54.03 -5.36
CA THR A 811 3.70 -54.53 -5.83
C THR A 811 4.83 -54.13 -4.87
N PRO A 812 5.89 -54.96 -4.69
CA PRO A 812 7.07 -54.57 -3.93
C PRO A 812 7.72 -53.27 -4.47
N LEU A 813 8.41 -52.54 -3.60
CA LEU A 813 9.13 -51.31 -3.97
C LEU A 813 10.47 -51.62 -4.65
N ASP A 814 10.78 -50.86 -5.70
CA ASP A 814 12.08 -50.82 -6.37
C ASP A 814 12.98 -49.69 -5.82
N ARG A 815 12.35 -48.65 -5.27
CA ARG A 815 12.94 -47.40 -4.77
C ARG A 815 12.26 -46.94 -3.47
N PRO A 816 12.87 -46.02 -2.68
CA PRO A 816 12.32 -45.61 -1.39
C PRO A 816 10.96 -44.87 -1.45
N LEU A 817 10.74 -44.10 -2.53
CA LEU A 817 9.48 -43.41 -2.85
C LEU A 817 9.07 -43.71 -4.29
N ARG A 818 8.01 -44.49 -4.50
CA ARG A 818 7.41 -44.72 -5.83
C ARG A 818 6.32 -43.67 -6.07
N PRO A 819 6.50 -42.74 -7.04
CA PRO A 819 5.47 -41.76 -7.36
C PRO A 819 4.29 -42.42 -8.08
N LEU A 820 3.08 -42.07 -7.65
CA LEU A 820 1.81 -42.45 -8.25
C LEU A 820 1.11 -41.18 -8.74
N PRO A 821 1.37 -40.75 -9.99
CA PRO A 821 0.81 -39.51 -10.54
C PRO A 821 -0.68 -39.68 -10.88
N TYR A 822 -1.46 -38.62 -10.65
CA TYR A 822 -2.90 -38.60 -10.91
C TYR A 822 -3.37 -37.28 -11.52
N THR A 823 -4.51 -37.35 -12.21
CA THR A 823 -5.25 -36.17 -12.67
C THR A 823 -6.66 -36.21 -12.09
N ILE A 824 -7.15 -35.07 -11.61
CA ILE A 824 -8.57 -34.85 -11.30
C ILE A 824 -9.08 -33.82 -12.29
N ASP A 825 -9.85 -34.30 -13.28
CA ASP A 825 -10.56 -33.44 -14.22
C ASP A 825 -11.89 -33.02 -13.59
N VAL A 826 -12.18 -31.72 -13.59
CA VAL A 826 -13.38 -31.14 -12.99
C VAL A 826 -14.14 -30.35 -14.04
N GLU A 827 -15.35 -30.79 -14.37
CA GLU A 827 -16.23 -30.16 -15.36
C GLU A 827 -17.30 -29.32 -14.66
N TYR A 828 -17.30 -28.01 -14.90
CA TYR A 828 -18.16 -27.06 -14.19
C TYR A 828 -18.54 -25.84 -15.04
N GLY A 829 -19.65 -25.19 -14.71
CA GLY A 829 -20.07 -23.93 -15.32
C GLY A 829 -21.15 -23.24 -14.49
N PRO A 830 -21.45 -21.96 -14.72
CA PRO A 830 -22.59 -21.28 -14.10
C PRO A 830 -23.93 -21.97 -14.47
N LEU A 831 -24.94 -21.91 -13.59
CA LEU A 831 -26.18 -22.67 -13.73
C LEU A 831 -26.94 -22.40 -15.03
N GLY A 832 -26.81 -23.28 -16.02
CA GLY A 832 -27.48 -23.17 -17.33
C GLY A 832 -26.68 -22.42 -18.41
N GLU A 833 -25.38 -22.18 -18.20
CA GLU A 833 -24.43 -21.80 -19.25
C GLU A 833 -23.49 -22.99 -19.57
N ASP A 834 -22.64 -22.86 -20.59
CA ASP A 834 -21.68 -23.91 -20.98
C ASP A 834 -20.66 -24.24 -19.87
N ARG A 835 -20.24 -25.50 -19.81
CA ARG A 835 -19.27 -26.01 -18.84
C ARG A 835 -17.86 -26.01 -19.42
N VAL A 836 -16.86 -25.85 -18.55
CA VAL A 836 -15.44 -25.95 -18.84
C VAL A 836 -14.80 -27.04 -17.99
N THR A 837 -13.78 -27.71 -18.53
CA THR A 837 -12.98 -28.70 -17.80
C THR A 837 -11.71 -28.05 -17.26
N TYR A 838 -11.40 -28.31 -15.98
CA TYR A 838 -10.13 -27.95 -15.36
C TYR A 838 -9.41 -29.21 -14.86
N ALA A 839 -8.18 -29.43 -15.34
CA ALA A 839 -7.37 -30.59 -15.02
C ALA A 839 -6.35 -30.28 -13.91
N HIS A 840 -6.63 -30.71 -12.67
CA HIS A 840 -5.64 -30.69 -11.59
C HIS A 840 -4.73 -31.92 -11.70
N ARG A 841 -3.41 -31.72 -11.67
CA ARG A 841 -2.42 -32.81 -11.67
C ARG A 841 -1.69 -32.86 -10.32
N GLY A 842 -1.62 -34.04 -9.74
CA GLY A 842 -0.95 -34.30 -8.46
C GLY A 842 -0.20 -35.63 -8.48
N THR A 843 0.48 -35.93 -7.37
CA THR A 843 1.23 -37.18 -7.18
C THR A 843 1.06 -37.65 -5.73
N LEU A 844 0.65 -38.90 -5.55
CA LEU A 844 0.78 -39.61 -4.28
C LEU A 844 2.08 -40.42 -4.29
N PHE A 845 2.50 -40.98 -3.16
CA PHE A 845 3.67 -41.84 -3.10
C PHE A 845 3.40 -43.12 -2.33
N GLU A 846 3.83 -44.26 -2.88
CA GLU A 846 4.13 -45.41 -2.04
C GLU A 846 5.52 -45.22 -1.41
N ALA A 847 5.60 -45.36 -0.09
CA ALA A 847 6.80 -45.14 0.70
C ALA A 847 7.19 -46.39 1.47
N GLY A 848 8.46 -46.76 1.42
CA GLY A 848 9.00 -47.75 2.35
C GLY A 848 9.16 -47.12 3.75
N PRO A 849 8.80 -47.83 4.84
CA PRO A 849 8.82 -47.27 6.18
C PRO A 849 10.26 -46.96 6.63
N LEU A 850 10.46 -45.81 7.29
CA LEU A 850 11.75 -45.46 7.89
C LEU A 850 12.07 -46.42 9.05
N GLU A 851 13.33 -46.83 9.15
CA GLU A 851 13.81 -47.68 10.25
C GLU A 851 13.67 -47.04 11.64
N ALA A 852 13.63 -47.88 12.66
CA ALA A 852 13.50 -47.47 14.05
C ALA A 852 14.53 -46.41 14.46
N GLY A 853 14.04 -45.32 15.05
CA GLY A 853 14.85 -44.20 15.55
C GLY A 853 15.15 -43.10 14.52
N TRP A 854 14.72 -43.23 13.26
CA TRP A 854 14.53 -42.07 12.40
C TRP A 854 13.31 -41.25 12.89
N ARG A 855 13.36 -39.94 12.70
CA ARG A 855 12.25 -39.00 12.87
C ARG A 855 12.13 -38.14 11.62
N THR A 856 10.98 -37.51 11.41
CA THR A 856 10.75 -36.59 10.29
C THR A 856 10.35 -35.20 10.78
N TYR A 857 10.70 -34.19 9.99
CA TYR A 857 10.14 -32.84 10.08
C TYR A 857 9.89 -32.32 8.67
N SER A 858 8.77 -31.61 8.50
CA SER A 858 8.32 -31.07 7.21
C SER A 858 7.76 -29.66 7.39
N GLY A 859 8.56 -28.64 7.06
CA GLY A 859 8.07 -27.27 6.82
C GLY A 859 7.56 -27.03 5.39
N ASN A 860 7.71 -28.01 4.49
CA ASN A 860 7.50 -27.87 3.04
C ASN A 860 6.59 -28.95 2.42
N ALA A 861 5.70 -29.54 3.23
CA ALA A 861 4.86 -30.69 2.88
C ALA A 861 5.66 -31.88 2.31
N ALA A 862 6.78 -32.23 2.94
CA ALA A 862 7.63 -33.32 2.51
C ALA A 862 7.06 -34.71 2.83
N VAL A 863 7.32 -35.63 1.92
CA VAL A 863 7.07 -37.07 1.96
C VAL A 863 8.41 -37.78 2.06
N PHE A 864 8.48 -38.87 2.83
CA PHE A 864 9.71 -39.58 3.18
C PHE A 864 9.54 -41.08 2.96
N GLY A 865 10.59 -41.73 2.44
CA GLY A 865 10.63 -43.19 2.35
C GLY A 865 12.06 -43.73 2.44
N GLN A 866 12.18 -44.98 2.92
CA GLN A 866 13.43 -45.74 2.99
C GLN A 866 13.25 -47.11 2.33
N LEU A 867 14.26 -47.56 1.59
CA LEU A 867 14.36 -48.93 1.08
C LEU A 867 15.81 -49.37 1.15
N ASP A 868 16.09 -50.34 2.02
CA ASP A 868 17.45 -50.74 2.41
C ASP A 868 18.25 -49.54 2.95
N ASP A 869 19.48 -49.30 2.48
CA ASP A 869 20.30 -48.14 2.83
C ASP A 869 19.96 -46.86 2.04
N ARG A 870 18.95 -46.92 1.17
CA ARG A 870 18.52 -45.80 0.30
C ARG A 870 17.34 -45.06 0.92
N PHE A 871 17.34 -43.75 0.78
CA PHE A 871 16.28 -42.85 1.21
C PHE A 871 15.80 -42.01 0.04
N ALA A 872 14.55 -41.55 0.11
CA ALA A 872 14.09 -40.47 -0.75
C ALA A 872 13.22 -39.49 0.04
N ILE A 873 13.30 -38.21 -0.34
CA ILE A 873 12.43 -37.15 0.13
C ILE A 873 11.84 -36.43 -1.07
N ASP A 874 10.52 -36.32 -1.15
CA ASP A 874 9.82 -35.43 -2.08
C ASP A 874 9.21 -34.27 -1.32
N GLY A 875 9.48 -33.02 -1.73
CA GLY A 875 8.98 -31.84 -1.03
C GLY A 875 8.93 -30.59 -1.88
N GLY A 876 8.21 -29.57 -1.39
CA GLY A 876 8.22 -28.22 -1.94
C GLY A 876 9.23 -27.32 -1.22
N GLY A 877 8.82 -26.08 -0.97
CA GLY A 877 9.56 -25.10 -0.18
C GLY A 877 9.93 -23.88 -1.02
N ALA A 878 9.51 -22.69 -0.59
CA ALA A 878 9.77 -21.42 -1.27
C ALA A 878 11.26 -21.06 -1.25
N ASP A 879 11.89 -21.10 -0.07
CA ASP A 879 13.34 -20.95 0.13
C ASP A 879 13.81 -21.58 1.47
N LEU A 880 15.13 -21.65 1.64
CA LEU A 880 15.84 -22.02 2.87
C LEU A 880 16.96 -20.99 3.12
N TRP A 881 16.56 -19.77 3.46
CA TRP A 881 17.41 -18.60 3.60
C TRP A 881 16.75 -17.51 4.45
N LYS A 882 17.50 -16.93 5.41
CA LYS A 882 17.03 -15.89 6.34
C LYS A 882 15.64 -16.25 6.92
N GLY A 883 14.68 -15.32 6.91
CA GLY A 883 13.33 -15.50 7.45
C GLY A 883 12.46 -16.57 6.78
N THR A 884 12.94 -17.31 5.77
CA THR A 884 12.23 -18.44 5.15
C THR A 884 13.01 -19.73 5.35
N ALA A 885 12.42 -20.69 6.05
CA ALA A 885 13.07 -21.95 6.43
C ALA A 885 12.22 -23.18 6.06
N GLU A 886 11.84 -23.30 4.80
CA GLU A 886 10.96 -24.36 4.31
C GLU A 886 11.77 -25.56 3.80
N PHE A 887 11.87 -26.60 4.62
CA PHE A 887 12.60 -27.84 4.30
C PHE A 887 11.91 -29.09 4.86
N GLY A 888 12.25 -30.24 4.29
CA GLY A 888 11.87 -31.56 4.78
C GLY A 888 13.12 -32.36 5.14
N THR A 889 13.14 -33.01 6.31
CA THR A 889 14.26 -33.85 6.76
C THR A 889 13.83 -35.16 7.40
N ALA A 890 14.56 -36.23 7.10
CA ALA A 890 14.59 -37.45 7.90
C ALA A 890 15.88 -37.44 8.73
N TYR A 891 15.75 -37.51 10.06
CA TYR A 891 16.85 -37.19 10.98
C TYR A 891 16.94 -38.15 12.18
N ARG A 892 18.14 -38.25 12.77
CA ARG A 892 18.41 -38.90 14.04
C ARG A 892 18.49 -37.83 15.13
N ALA A 893 17.65 -37.95 16.15
CA ALA A 893 17.56 -36.96 17.22
C ALA A 893 18.73 -37.10 18.20
N ALA A 894 19.26 -35.96 18.67
CA ALA A 894 20.35 -35.87 19.64
C ALA A 894 21.59 -36.75 19.29
N ALA A 895 21.93 -36.82 18.00
CA ALA A 895 22.89 -37.78 17.45
C ALA A 895 24.23 -37.16 17.01
N PHE A 896 24.35 -35.83 16.95
CA PHE A 896 25.53 -35.13 16.44
C PHE A 896 26.25 -34.39 17.57
N THR A 897 27.34 -34.96 18.05
CA THR A 897 28.15 -34.48 19.19
C THR A 897 29.51 -33.97 18.72
N ASP A 898 30.33 -33.48 19.66
CA ASP A 898 31.76 -33.32 19.37
C ASP A 898 32.37 -34.65 18.90
N GLY A 899 33.34 -34.57 18.00
CA GLY A 899 33.96 -35.70 17.30
C GLY A 899 33.13 -36.32 16.16
N SER A 900 31.81 -36.10 16.11
CA SER A 900 30.94 -36.78 15.13
C SER A 900 31.22 -36.38 13.68
N ALA A 901 31.10 -37.34 12.77
CA ALA A 901 31.04 -37.14 11.33
C ALA A 901 29.81 -37.82 10.72
N ALA A 902 29.00 -37.04 10.00
CA ALA A 902 27.93 -37.54 9.16
C ALA A 902 28.42 -37.63 7.71
N GLU A 903 28.28 -38.79 7.07
CA GLU A 903 28.49 -38.98 5.63
C GLU A 903 27.16 -39.32 4.96
N LEU A 904 26.93 -38.78 3.75
CA LEU A 904 25.70 -38.98 3.00
C LEU A 904 25.97 -38.84 1.51
N ARG A 905 25.49 -39.80 0.71
CA ARG A 905 25.47 -39.66 -0.74
C ARG A 905 24.13 -39.08 -1.19
N VAL A 906 24.18 -38.00 -1.96
CA VAL A 906 23.04 -37.52 -2.74
C VAL A 906 23.18 -38.15 -4.12
N ASP A 907 22.25 -39.01 -4.53
CA ASP A 907 22.32 -39.75 -5.79
C ASP A 907 21.65 -38.99 -6.92
N THR A 908 20.41 -38.56 -6.72
CA THR A 908 19.63 -37.79 -7.69
C THR A 908 18.94 -36.61 -7.00
N GLN A 909 18.78 -35.49 -7.71
CA GLN A 909 18.10 -34.30 -7.20
C GLN A 909 17.28 -33.67 -8.33
N ALA A 910 15.97 -33.52 -8.13
CA ALA A 910 15.10 -32.79 -9.06
C ALA A 910 15.50 -31.31 -9.17
N VAL A 911 15.44 -30.76 -10.39
CA VAL A 911 15.83 -29.36 -10.67
C VAL A 911 14.62 -28.44 -10.56
N THR A 912 14.18 -28.19 -9.32
CA THR A 912 13.08 -27.26 -9.00
C THR A 912 13.48 -25.79 -9.02
N GLY A 913 14.79 -25.51 -8.90
CA GLY A 913 15.35 -24.16 -8.93
C GLY A 913 16.88 -24.19 -8.92
N ALA A 914 17.53 -23.10 -9.33
CA ALA A 914 18.99 -23.01 -9.38
C ALA A 914 19.68 -23.17 -8.00
N TRP A 915 18.95 -22.86 -6.93
CA TRP A 915 19.38 -22.95 -5.54
C TRP A 915 18.75 -24.11 -4.76
N ALA A 916 18.01 -25.01 -5.42
CA ALA A 916 17.35 -26.15 -4.74
C ALA A 916 18.40 -26.94 -3.95
N ARG A 917 18.13 -27.28 -2.69
CA ARG A 917 19.13 -27.80 -1.76
C ARG A 917 18.83 -29.22 -1.37
N ALA A 918 19.84 -30.07 -1.34
CA ALA A 918 19.75 -31.37 -0.68
C ALA A 918 21.09 -31.83 -0.12
N GLY A 919 21.08 -32.54 1.01
CA GLY A 919 22.30 -33.03 1.65
C GLY A 919 22.10 -33.28 3.14
N ILE A 920 23.09 -32.88 3.94
CA ILE A 920 23.13 -33.06 5.40
C ILE A 920 22.66 -31.77 6.08
N ILE A 921 21.77 -31.87 7.06
CA ILE A 921 21.31 -30.75 7.90
C ILE A 921 21.56 -31.05 9.38
N VAL A 922 21.88 -30.02 10.16
CA VAL A 922 22.17 -30.09 11.60
C VAL A 922 21.54 -28.90 12.32
N ARG A 923 20.93 -29.13 13.49
CA ARG A 923 20.28 -28.09 14.32
C ARG A 923 20.17 -28.54 15.77
N ASN A 924 20.06 -27.61 16.73
CA ASN A 924 19.81 -27.97 18.14
C ASN A 924 18.52 -28.80 18.33
N SER A 925 17.49 -28.54 17.53
CA SER A 925 16.30 -29.37 17.36
C SER A 925 15.78 -29.17 15.94
N LEU A 926 15.79 -30.20 15.10
CA LEU A 926 15.37 -30.08 13.69
C LEU A 926 13.86 -29.91 13.54
N ALA A 927 13.07 -30.40 14.51
CA ALA A 927 11.62 -30.27 14.54
C ALA A 927 11.11 -28.95 15.13
N THR A 928 12.00 -28.06 15.59
CA THR A 928 11.64 -26.78 16.24
C THR A 928 11.98 -25.59 15.34
N PRO A 929 10.99 -24.87 14.80
CA PRO A 929 11.22 -23.59 14.12
C PRO A 929 11.97 -22.60 15.03
N GLY A 930 12.89 -21.82 14.47
CA GLY A 930 13.68 -20.83 15.21
C GLY A 930 14.78 -21.39 16.13
N ALA A 931 14.96 -22.71 16.26
CA ALA A 931 16.04 -23.26 17.07
C ALA A 931 17.44 -22.86 16.55
N GLN A 932 18.37 -22.53 17.45
CA GLN A 932 19.73 -22.10 17.13
C GLN A 932 20.65 -23.25 16.63
N GLY A 933 21.88 -22.89 16.28
CA GLY A 933 22.93 -23.85 15.91
C GLY A 933 22.71 -24.47 14.53
N PHE A 934 22.13 -23.71 13.61
CA PHE A 934 21.56 -24.22 12.37
C PHE A 934 22.57 -24.19 11.22
N LEU A 935 22.78 -25.32 10.55
CA LEU A 935 23.61 -25.40 9.35
C LEU A 935 23.19 -26.53 8.41
N ASN A 936 23.57 -26.40 7.13
CA ASN A 936 23.49 -27.50 6.17
C ASN A 936 24.70 -27.54 5.23
N LEU A 937 25.08 -28.75 4.84
CA LEU A 937 25.97 -29.03 3.73
C LEU A 937 25.13 -29.66 2.62
N SER A 938 24.92 -28.92 1.53
CA SER A 938 24.03 -29.34 0.44
C SER A 938 24.66 -29.22 -0.94
N VAL A 939 24.24 -30.09 -1.85
CA VAL A 939 24.42 -29.90 -3.29
C VAL A 939 23.24 -29.12 -3.87
N THR A 940 23.49 -28.43 -4.98
CA THR A 940 22.49 -27.63 -5.70
C THR A 940 22.59 -27.86 -7.22
N PRO A 941 21.49 -27.73 -7.99
CA PRO A 941 21.52 -27.99 -9.43
C PRO A 941 22.43 -27.07 -10.25
N SER A 942 22.72 -25.85 -9.77
CA SER A 942 23.49 -24.85 -10.53
C SER A 942 24.57 -24.11 -9.72
N ASN A 943 24.53 -24.14 -8.39
CA ASN A 943 25.41 -23.33 -7.54
C ASN A 943 26.55 -24.10 -6.87
N GLY A 944 26.65 -25.41 -7.08
CA GLY A 944 27.70 -26.28 -6.54
C GLY A 944 27.32 -26.99 -5.24
N VAL A 945 28.34 -27.44 -4.49
CA VAL A 945 28.19 -27.87 -3.09
C VAL A 945 28.41 -26.67 -2.17
N VAL A 946 27.51 -26.46 -1.23
CA VAL A 946 27.37 -25.27 -0.40
C VAL A 946 27.28 -25.68 1.08
N LEU A 947 28.13 -25.09 1.92
CA LEU A 947 28.00 -25.12 3.38
C LEU A 947 27.36 -23.80 3.81
N SER A 948 26.08 -23.83 4.18
CA SER A 948 25.32 -22.68 4.71
C SER A 948 25.15 -22.80 6.21
N TYR A 949 25.22 -21.68 6.93
CA TYR A 949 25.13 -21.67 8.39
C TYR A 949 24.54 -20.37 8.93
N ASP A 950 23.96 -20.50 10.13
CA ASP A 950 23.64 -19.43 11.09
C ASP A 950 24.95 -18.80 11.59
N SER A 951 25.19 -17.51 11.32
CA SER A 951 26.43 -16.81 11.71
C SER A 951 26.25 -15.75 12.80
N ASN A 952 25.01 -15.45 13.20
CA ASN A 952 24.69 -14.48 14.25
C ASN A 952 24.03 -15.13 15.49
N GLY A 953 23.52 -16.36 15.38
CA GLY A 953 22.79 -17.08 16.41
C GLY A 953 21.27 -16.85 16.40
N ASP A 954 20.68 -16.36 15.31
CA ASP A 954 19.23 -16.08 15.23
C ASP A 954 18.37 -17.32 14.86
N GLY A 955 19.00 -18.45 14.54
CA GLY A 955 18.31 -19.68 14.13
C GLY A 955 17.90 -19.71 12.66
N THR A 956 18.33 -18.76 11.83
CA THR A 956 18.15 -18.78 10.38
C THR A 956 19.47 -19.07 9.64
N LEU A 957 19.47 -18.99 8.31
CA LEU A 957 20.66 -19.21 7.49
C LEU A 957 20.96 -17.93 6.70
N ASP A 958 22.00 -17.21 7.09
CA ASP A 958 22.34 -15.88 6.56
C ASP A 958 23.58 -15.87 5.67
N THR A 959 24.46 -16.87 5.78
CA THR A 959 25.75 -16.92 5.06
C THR A 959 26.11 -18.31 4.56
N TYR A 960 27.08 -18.39 3.62
CA TYR A 960 27.56 -19.66 3.08
C TYR A 960 29.02 -19.62 2.58
N ARG A 961 29.59 -20.82 2.35
CA ARG A 961 30.80 -21.07 1.54
C ARG A 961 30.49 -22.18 0.52
N ARG A 962 31.17 -22.22 -0.63
CA ARG A 962 30.84 -23.17 -1.71
C ARG A 962 32.00 -23.60 -2.61
N ILE A 963 31.86 -24.77 -3.22
CA ILE A 963 32.63 -25.24 -4.38
C ILE A 963 31.68 -25.34 -5.58
N THR A 964 31.90 -24.52 -6.60
CA THR A 964 31.07 -24.50 -7.83
C THR A 964 31.37 -25.69 -8.75
N GLY A 965 30.48 -25.93 -9.72
CA GLY A 965 30.66 -26.94 -10.78
C GLY A 965 30.33 -28.40 -10.41
N ILE A 966 30.17 -28.71 -9.12
CA ILE A 966 29.75 -30.04 -8.63
C ILE A 966 28.22 -30.13 -8.60
N LYS A 967 27.66 -31.29 -8.98
CA LYS A 967 26.23 -31.64 -8.92
C LYS A 967 26.07 -33.06 -8.35
N ALA A 968 24.83 -33.48 -8.07
CA ALA A 968 24.54 -34.90 -7.82
C ALA A 968 24.85 -35.75 -9.08
N PRO A 969 25.32 -37.01 -8.95
CA PRO A 969 25.60 -37.70 -7.69
C PRO A 969 26.88 -37.21 -7.00
N VAL A 970 26.82 -37.00 -5.68
CA VAL A 970 27.96 -36.54 -4.87
C VAL A 970 27.91 -37.14 -3.46
N LEU A 971 29.08 -37.49 -2.91
CA LEU A 971 29.23 -37.88 -1.51
C LEU A 971 29.59 -36.64 -0.67
N LEU A 972 28.88 -36.41 0.42
CA LEU A 972 29.05 -35.29 1.34
C LEU A 972 29.52 -35.80 2.70
N ARG A 973 30.36 -35.04 3.40
CA ARG A 973 30.70 -35.25 4.81
C ARG A 973 30.63 -33.94 5.59
N LEU A 974 29.96 -33.97 6.72
CA LEU A 974 29.93 -32.89 7.70
C LEU A 974 30.49 -33.42 9.03
N SER A 975 31.61 -32.87 9.49
CA SER A 975 32.31 -33.30 10.71
C SER A 975 32.40 -32.18 11.75
N ARG A 976 32.26 -32.50 13.03
CA ARG A 976 32.31 -31.55 14.15
C ARG A 976 33.58 -31.71 14.98
N SER A 977 34.15 -30.58 15.40
CA SER A 977 35.21 -30.51 16.41
C SER A 977 34.99 -29.26 17.28
N GLY A 978 34.62 -29.47 18.54
CA GLY A 978 34.13 -28.44 19.45
C GLY A 978 32.93 -27.68 18.88
N GLY A 979 33.09 -26.36 18.68
CA GLY A 979 32.13 -25.49 18.01
C GLY A 979 32.37 -25.32 16.50
N SER A 980 33.37 -25.99 15.92
CA SER A 980 33.72 -25.91 14.50
C SER A 980 33.12 -27.07 13.70
N TYR A 981 32.63 -26.76 12.50
CA TYR A 981 31.99 -27.69 11.57
C TYR A 981 32.75 -27.64 10.24
N THR A 982 33.23 -28.79 9.77
CA THR A 982 33.93 -28.92 8.49
C THR A 982 33.06 -29.65 7.49
N GLY A 983 32.65 -28.95 6.43
CA GLY A 983 31.94 -29.55 5.31
C GLY A 983 32.91 -29.92 4.19
N ALA A 984 32.80 -31.14 3.66
CA ALA A 984 33.61 -31.65 2.56
C ALA A 984 32.77 -32.47 1.57
N CYS A 985 33.24 -32.60 0.33
CA CYS A 985 32.59 -33.41 -0.71
C CYS A 985 33.58 -34.27 -1.49
N SER A 986 33.07 -35.36 -2.07
CA SER A 986 33.78 -36.30 -2.94
C SER A 986 32.92 -36.64 -4.16
N THR A 987 33.54 -36.67 -5.33
CA THR A 987 32.96 -37.07 -6.62
C THR A 987 33.43 -38.45 -7.10
N ASP A 988 34.24 -39.14 -6.31
CA ASP A 988 34.94 -40.39 -6.65
C ASP A 988 34.72 -41.50 -5.60
N GLY A 989 33.55 -41.48 -4.96
CA GLY A 989 33.12 -42.50 -4.00
C GLY A 989 33.81 -42.45 -2.64
N GLY A 990 34.42 -41.32 -2.28
CA GLY A 990 35.16 -41.11 -1.03
C GLY A 990 36.68 -41.28 -1.15
N THR A 991 37.21 -41.52 -2.37
CA THR A 991 38.65 -41.70 -2.62
C THR A 991 39.44 -40.40 -2.43
N THR A 992 38.91 -39.27 -2.91
CA THR A 992 39.44 -37.93 -2.62
C THR A 992 38.35 -37.02 -2.06
N TRP A 993 38.75 -36.16 -1.12
CA TRP A 993 37.85 -35.25 -0.40
C TRP A 993 38.28 -33.80 -0.59
N ARG A 994 37.33 -32.95 -0.95
CA ARG A 994 37.50 -31.50 -1.11
C ARG A 994 36.74 -30.77 0.00
N THR A 995 37.46 -30.15 0.92
CA THR A 995 36.87 -29.28 1.95
C THR A 995 36.20 -28.06 1.31
N VAL A 996 34.92 -27.87 1.60
CA VAL A 996 34.13 -26.71 1.18
C VAL A 996 34.43 -25.51 2.08
N ALA A 997 34.42 -25.72 3.39
CA ALA A 997 34.93 -24.81 4.42
C ALA A 997 34.92 -25.49 5.80
N THR A 998 35.64 -24.88 6.75
CA THR A 998 35.45 -25.06 8.19
C THR A 998 34.87 -23.76 8.76
N VAL A 999 33.81 -23.85 9.57
CA VAL A 999 33.04 -22.69 10.08
C VAL A 999 32.65 -22.90 11.54
N THR A 1000 32.49 -21.81 12.29
CA THR A 1000 31.90 -21.82 13.65
C THR A 1000 30.44 -21.43 13.56
N VAL A 1001 29.56 -22.09 14.31
CA VAL A 1001 28.11 -21.83 14.31
C VAL A 1001 27.68 -21.38 15.72
N PRO A 1002 27.30 -20.11 15.94
CA PRO A 1002 26.83 -19.62 17.23
C PRO A 1002 25.58 -20.34 17.72
N GLY A 1003 25.38 -20.36 19.05
CA GLY A 1003 24.23 -21.02 19.68
C GLY A 1003 24.19 -22.55 19.55
N ALA A 1004 25.17 -23.20 18.90
CA ALA A 1004 25.17 -24.64 18.71
C ALA A 1004 25.39 -25.42 20.03
N ALA A 1005 24.41 -26.25 20.40
CA ALA A 1005 24.43 -27.05 21.62
C ALA A 1005 25.48 -28.18 21.57
N ALA A 1006 25.86 -28.71 22.74
CA ALA A 1006 26.83 -29.81 22.86
C ALA A 1006 26.39 -31.12 22.16
N VAL A 1007 25.06 -31.30 22.00
CA VAL A 1007 24.43 -32.39 21.28
C VAL A 1007 23.37 -31.78 20.35
N GLN A 1008 23.29 -32.25 19.11
CA GLN A 1008 22.38 -31.73 18.08
C GLN A 1008 21.66 -32.85 17.33
N ASP A 1009 20.55 -32.51 16.68
CA ASP A 1009 19.89 -33.35 15.69
C ASP A 1009 20.64 -33.28 14.35
N ALA A 1010 20.78 -34.41 13.65
CA ALA A 1010 21.35 -34.47 12.31
C ALA A 1010 20.56 -35.39 11.37
N GLY A 1011 20.44 -35.02 10.11
CA GLY A 1011 19.67 -35.80 9.13
C GLY A 1011 19.99 -35.50 7.68
N LEU A 1012 19.36 -36.26 6.79
CA LEU A 1012 19.28 -35.94 5.37
C LEU A 1012 18.08 -35.00 5.12
N PHE A 1013 18.21 -34.06 4.19
CA PHE A 1013 17.15 -33.08 3.92
C PHE A 1013 17.06 -32.69 2.45
N MET A 1014 15.91 -32.09 2.09
CA MET A 1014 15.76 -31.30 0.88
C MET A 1014 14.92 -30.03 1.09
N SER A 1015 15.10 -29.05 0.19
CA SER A 1015 14.19 -27.93 -0.05
C SER A 1015 14.17 -27.62 -1.54
N ALA A 1016 12.98 -27.42 -2.12
CA ALA A 1016 12.83 -27.14 -3.54
C ALA A 1016 13.34 -25.73 -3.94
N THR A 1017 13.41 -24.80 -2.98
CA THR A 1017 13.67 -23.35 -3.17
C THR A 1017 12.96 -22.79 -4.42
N ASN A 1018 11.65 -23.04 -4.51
CA ASN A 1018 10.85 -22.87 -5.73
C ASN A 1018 10.32 -21.43 -5.92
N GLY A 1019 10.70 -20.48 -5.06
CA GLY A 1019 10.25 -19.08 -5.13
C GLY A 1019 8.74 -18.90 -4.90
N GLY A 1020 8.09 -19.86 -4.23
CA GLY A 1020 6.64 -19.87 -3.99
C GLY A 1020 5.80 -20.43 -5.14
N ASN A 1021 6.41 -20.89 -6.25
CA ASN A 1021 5.67 -21.31 -7.45
C ASN A 1021 4.92 -22.66 -7.32
N GLY A 1022 5.04 -23.34 -6.16
CA GLY A 1022 4.37 -24.61 -5.86
C GLY A 1022 5.06 -25.88 -6.38
N ALA A 1023 6.13 -25.77 -7.19
CA ALA A 1023 6.83 -26.93 -7.72
C ALA A 1023 7.46 -27.79 -6.62
N ARG A 1024 7.31 -29.12 -6.74
CA ARG A 1024 7.89 -30.12 -5.85
C ARG A 1024 9.07 -30.80 -6.53
N GLY A 1025 9.98 -31.33 -5.72
CA GLY A 1025 11.14 -32.08 -6.19
C GLY A 1025 11.41 -33.29 -5.33
N THR A 1026 11.66 -34.43 -5.99
CA THR A 1026 12.17 -35.64 -5.34
C THR A 1026 13.70 -35.62 -5.31
N VAL A 1027 14.27 -36.13 -4.23
CA VAL A 1027 15.71 -36.33 -4.07
C VAL A 1027 15.95 -37.73 -3.52
N GLU A 1028 16.87 -38.48 -4.13
CA GLU A 1028 17.29 -39.80 -3.66
C GLU A 1028 18.68 -39.75 -3.03
N PHE A 1029 18.87 -40.53 -1.97
CA PHE A 1029 20.09 -40.58 -1.16
C PHE A 1029 20.46 -42.03 -0.85
N SER A 1030 21.72 -42.28 -0.54
CA SER A 1030 22.22 -43.59 -0.07
C SER A 1030 23.39 -43.45 0.90
N GLY A 1031 23.78 -44.57 1.53
CA GLY A 1031 25.00 -44.65 2.32
C GLY A 1031 25.09 -43.65 3.49
N TRP A 1032 23.96 -43.29 4.12
CA TRP A 1032 23.98 -42.48 5.34
C TRP A 1032 24.81 -43.19 6.42
N ARG A 1033 25.82 -42.51 6.94
CA ARG A 1033 26.66 -42.97 8.05
C ARG A 1033 26.83 -41.86 9.06
N LEU A 1034 26.91 -42.25 10.32
CA LEU A 1034 27.18 -41.36 11.44
C LEU A 1034 28.17 -42.08 12.37
N THR A 1035 29.34 -41.48 12.56
CA THR A 1035 30.48 -42.04 13.32
C THR A 1035 30.97 -41.04 14.34
#